data_AF-A0AB34HCD7-F1
#
_entry.id   AF-A0AB34HCD7-F1
#
_cell.length_a   1.000
_cell.length_b   1.000
_cell.length_c   1.000
_cell.angle_alpha   90.00
_cell.angle_beta   90.00
_cell.angle_gamma   90.00
#
_symmetry.space_group_name_H-M   'P 1'
#
loop_
_entity.id
_entity.type
_entity.pdbx_description
1 polymer ?
#
loop_
_entity_poly.entity_id
_entity_poly.type
_entity_poly.pdbx_seq_one_letter_code
_entity_poly.pdbx_strand_id
1 'polypeptide(L)'
;MAVNSRGNTCRRSRRFTHTPGDHWATPAFRRDLSPHRPFPTTETLPRPQDTALQPRAGRPPLDSVPSSVPRQPWVASQRSPAAPARRSCISPSFIRRRRCHWRGDLCARPRLALSGLTCARAAAAAARSPDSPARPGEPGPGLRAAGLQEQPRRHRHQHEAMVRRLKVAAELQLRLWPGGPSSRNPEPEVRQRKSVCLASPAPSRSSRGRFPPGKGRSGRRGLNGAASPDPAQPVPPAVSAKMHPWPTSCHLEMLQGARPTITNFPSAYLGRSRTRSIRFPFCCLIRRLQFPRLLLLGVTCHAVVCSLWRPGLEGSASLLHLYSNKSNPEQGYCEREVRLASSLDFWTLSSENLIAMLPVDPVKENYVRKVKNCVFSIAFPTPFKSRVHLVAVSKQVLEDILDLDLSVSETDDFIQLVSGEKIVLGSIPLAHRYGGHQFGIWADQLGDGRAHLIGIYMNRQGEKWELQLKGSGKTPYSRNGDGRAVLRSSVREFLCSEAMHYLRIPTSRAASLVVSDDAVWRDQFYNGNAVKERGAVVLRVAKSWFRIGSLEILAHYGELDLLRMLLDFIIQEHFPSVDVKEPNRYLDFFSTVVSETAQLIALWMSVGFAHGVCNTDNFSLLSITIDYGPFGFMEAYNPDFVPNTSDDERRYKIGNQANIGMFNLNKLLQALNPLLDPRQKQLAAQILEGYPILYDTRFRELFKAKLGLLGKSKGDDDLIAFLLHLMEKTEADFTMTFRQLSEITQSQLRELSIPQQFWALKMISKHKLFPGWVSQYLLRLKSNMNDSDSERRKRMTNVNPRYVLKNWMAESAVQKAERNDFSEVHLLQQVLRRPFQKHSAAETAGYSSPTPSWAKDLRVSCSS
;
A
#
# COMPACT_ATOMS: atom_id res chain seq x y z
N MET A 1 44.93 10.85 36.33
CA MET A 1 45.24 10.99 37.78
C MET A 1 43.98 10.60 38.54
N ALA A 2 43.99 9.78 39.60
CA ALA A 2 45.08 8.99 40.18
C ALA A 2 44.52 7.77 40.97
N VAL A 3 45.34 6.70 41.09
CA VAL A 3 45.49 5.78 42.26
C VAL A 3 44.21 5.09 42.83
N ASN A 4 44.03 3.76 42.70
CA ASN A 4 44.55 2.66 43.55
C ASN A 4 44.14 2.71 45.05
N SER A 5 43.89 1.62 45.80
CA SER A 5 43.70 0.17 45.50
C SER A 5 43.30 -0.59 46.80
N ARG A 6 43.35 -1.94 46.79
CA ARG A 6 43.22 -2.94 47.89
C ARG A 6 41.79 -3.52 48.08
N GLY A 7 41.64 -4.85 48.26
CA GLY A 7 42.65 -5.91 48.13
C GLY A 7 42.18 -7.33 48.50
N ASN A 8 43.06 -8.31 48.25
CA ASN A 8 43.14 -9.71 48.75
C ASN A 8 41.91 -10.65 48.54
N THR A 9 41.99 -11.81 47.86
CA THR A 9 42.79 -13.06 48.09
C THR A 9 42.37 -13.85 49.36
N CYS A 10 42.36 -15.19 49.44
CA CYS A 10 43.09 -16.21 48.65
C CYS A 10 42.52 -17.66 48.77
N ARG A 11 42.84 -18.55 47.79
CA ARG A 11 43.04 -20.04 47.85
C ARG A 11 41.92 -20.99 48.40
N ARG A 12 41.49 -22.02 47.63
CA ARG A 12 41.98 -23.44 47.54
C ARG A 12 41.85 -24.26 48.86
N SER A 13 41.42 -25.53 48.90
CA SER A 13 41.84 -26.66 48.02
C SER A 13 41.05 -27.99 48.20
N ARG A 14 41.20 -28.94 47.24
CA ARG A 14 41.11 -30.44 47.31
C ARG A 14 39.78 -31.08 47.81
N ARG A 15 39.07 -31.86 46.97
CA ARG A 15 39.30 -33.27 46.48
C ARG A 15 39.09 -34.37 47.55
N PHE A 16 38.15 -35.29 47.29
CA PHE A 16 38.40 -36.74 47.17
C PHE A 16 37.25 -37.44 46.39
N THR A 17 37.30 -38.77 46.24
CA THR A 17 36.53 -39.58 45.25
C THR A 17 35.92 -40.83 45.89
N HIS A 18 34.77 -41.33 45.40
CA HIS A 18 34.54 -42.74 44.99
C HIS A 18 33.08 -43.07 44.60
N THR A 19 32.93 -44.03 43.67
CA THR A 19 31.76 -44.85 43.27
C THR A 19 31.95 -46.30 43.81
N PRO A 20 31.08 -47.35 43.64
CA PRO A 20 30.00 -47.56 42.63
C PRO A 20 28.73 -48.39 43.04
N GLY A 21 27.85 -48.68 42.05
CA GLY A 21 26.91 -49.83 41.98
C GLY A 21 25.52 -49.72 42.67
N ASP A 22 24.48 -50.48 42.29
CA ASP A 22 24.22 -51.20 41.02
C ASP A 22 22.72 -51.59 40.82
N HIS A 23 22.32 -51.79 39.55
CA HIS A 23 21.13 -52.49 38.96
C HIS A 23 19.77 -52.72 39.70
N TRP A 24 18.63 -52.57 38.99
CA TRP A 24 17.81 -53.69 38.42
C TRP A 24 16.49 -53.24 37.71
N ALA A 25 16.01 -54.08 36.78
CA ALA A 25 14.63 -54.22 36.24
C ALA A 25 13.95 -53.16 35.30
N THR A 26 13.13 -53.68 34.36
CA THR A 26 12.11 -53.02 33.50
C THR A 26 10.86 -53.94 33.44
N PRO A 27 9.64 -53.53 33.01
CA PRO A 27 9.23 -53.79 31.60
C PRO A 27 8.05 -52.96 30.96
N ALA A 28 8.05 -52.87 29.61
CA ALA A 28 6.94 -53.06 28.61
C ALA A 28 5.50 -52.42 28.79
N PHE A 29 4.56 -52.36 27.82
CA PHE A 29 4.31 -53.04 26.53
C PHE A 29 3.82 -52.08 25.40
N ARG A 30 4.31 -52.31 24.16
CA ARG A 30 3.65 -52.53 22.82
C ARG A 30 2.30 -51.84 22.47
N ARG A 31 1.93 -51.61 21.20
CA ARG A 31 2.14 -52.31 19.89
C ARG A 31 2.20 -51.29 18.72
N ASP A 32 2.52 -51.59 17.45
CA ASP A 32 3.31 -52.62 16.74
C ASP A 32 3.47 -52.09 15.28
N LEU A 33 4.59 -52.37 14.57
CA LEU A 33 4.67 -52.48 13.09
C LEU A 33 6.10 -52.88 12.63
N SER A 34 6.23 -53.78 11.65
CA SER A 34 7.45 -54.35 11.03
C SER A 34 7.04 -55.36 9.94
N PRO A 35 7.92 -55.98 9.13
CA PRO A 35 9.38 -55.78 8.89
C PRO A 35 9.65 -55.19 7.46
N HIS A 36 10.86 -55.05 6.87
CA HIS A 36 12.05 -55.92 6.77
C HIS A 36 13.41 -55.16 6.62
N ARG A 37 14.50 -55.94 6.68
CA ARG A 37 15.95 -55.62 6.61
C ARG A 37 16.58 -56.27 5.33
N PRO A 38 17.89 -56.18 4.95
CA PRO A 38 19.09 -56.02 5.83
C PRO A 38 20.38 -55.26 5.34
N PHE A 39 21.16 -54.73 6.32
CA PHE A 39 22.65 -54.75 6.49
C PHE A 39 23.65 -54.17 5.41
N PRO A 40 24.97 -54.00 5.70
CA PRO A 40 25.61 -53.38 6.89
C PRO A 40 26.90 -52.52 6.63
N THR A 41 27.36 -51.75 7.66
CA THR A 41 28.78 -51.31 7.98
C THR A 41 29.55 -50.41 6.97
N THR A 42 30.53 -49.55 7.29
CA THR A 42 31.36 -49.21 8.50
C THR A 42 31.88 -47.73 8.36
N GLU A 43 32.61 -47.00 9.23
CA GLU A 43 33.19 -47.13 10.60
C GLU A 43 33.29 -45.72 11.30
N THR A 44 34.36 -45.38 12.05
CA THR A 44 34.45 -44.21 12.97
C THR A 44 35.88 -43.63 13.18
N LEU A 45 36.00 -42.42 13.78
CA LEU A 45 37.25 -41.69 14.11
C LEU A 45 37.26 -41.04 15.52
N PRO A 46 38.40 -40.96 16.25
CA PRO A 46 38.57 -40.21 17.52
C PRO A 46 39.60 -39.03 17.48
N ARG A 47 39.78 -38.33 18.61
CA ARG A 47 40.75 -37.21 18.89
C ARG A 47 41.91 -37.70 19.82
N PRO A 48 42.68 -36.88 20.62
CA PRO A 48 43.07 -35.44 20.60
C PRO A 48 44.59 -35.17 20.91
N GLN A 49 45.05 -33.91 21.07
CA GLN A 49 45.81 -33.36 22.25
C GLN A 49 46.54 -32.01 21.99
N ASP A 50 46.94 -31.31 23.07
CA ASP A 50 47.65 -30.00 23.12
C ASP A 50 49.05 -30.09 23.77
N THR A 51 50.00 -29.20 23.42
CA THR A 51 50.96 -28.56 24.36
C THR A 51 51.74 -27.40 23.70
N ALA A 52 52.44 -26.56 24.49
CA ALA A 52 53.04 -25.29 24.02
C ALA A 52 54.39 -24.95 24.68
N LEU A 53 55.19 -24.06 24.04
CA LEU A 53 56.32 -23.33 24.62
C LEU A 53 56.64 -22.02 23.82
N GLN A 54 57.61 -21.21 24.27
CA GLN A 54 57.84 -19.78 23.96
C GLN A 54 59.37 -19.47 23.93
N PRO A 55 59.92 -18.22 23.77
CA PRO A 55 59.39 -16.91 23.30
C PRO A 55 60.38 -16.08 22.39
N ARG A 56 60.09 -14.77 22.18
CA ARG A 56 60.98 -13.65 21.72
C ARG A 56 61.36 -13.59 20.22
N ALA A 57 61.75 -12.44 19.63
CA ALA A 57 61.42 -11.01 19.84
C ALA A 57 61.97 -10.17 18.64
N GLY A 58 61.36 -9.03 18.27
CA GLY A 58 61.94 -8.11 17.27
C GLY A 58 61.01 -7.03 16.68
N ARG A 59 61.54 -5.80 16.53
CA ARG A 59 61.04 -4.57 15.88
C ARG A 59 62.30 -3.67 15.67
N PRO A 60 62.29 -2.55 14.88
CA PRO A 60 61.36 -2.06 13.85
C PRO A 60 62.13 -1.73 12.51
N PRO A 61 62.10 -0.51 11.89
CA PRO A 61 61.11 0.03 10.94
C PRO A 61 61.71 0.44 9.54
N LEU A 62 60.92 1.25 8.80
CA LEU A 62 61.28 2.32 7.83
C LEU A 62 61.04 2.08 6.32
N ASP A 63 60.83 3.22 5.65
CA ASP A 63 60.26 3.40 4.31
C ASP A 63 61.32 3.39 3.19
N SER A 64 60.89 3.07 1.96
CA SER A 64 61.08 3.93 0.77
C SER A 64 60.57 3.28 -0.52
N VAL A 65 60.29 4.11 -1.53
CA VAL A 65 59.93 3.72 -2.90
C VAL A 65 60.93 4.36 -3.86
N PRO A 66 61.46 3.60 -4.85
CA PRO A 66 61.38 4.08 -6.23
C PRO A 66 61.00 3.00 -7.25
N SER A 67 60.63 3.45 -8.45
CA SER A 67 60.09 2.69 -9.58
C SER A 67 61.16 2.14 -10.55
N SER A 68 60.89 1.01 -11.26
CA SER A 68 60.69 0.96 -12.74
C SER A 68 60.96 -0.40 -13.42
N VAL A 69 60.03 -0.89 -14.29
CA VAL A 69 60.29 -1.61 -15.59
C VAL A 69 60.98 -3.04 -15.47
N PRO A 70 61.11 -3.96 -16.48
CA PRO A 70 60.42 -4.27 -17.77
C PRO A 70 59.87 -5.74 -17.96
N ARG A 71 59.01 -5.92 -19.01
CA ARG A 71 58.90 -7.02 -20.04
C ARG A 71 58.92 -8.56 -19.76
N GLN A 72 57.96 -9.25 -20.42
CA GLN A 72 57.96 -10.52 -21.23
C GLN A 72 59.24 -11.41 -21.36
N PRO A 73 59.15 -12.77 -21.63
CA PRO A 73 58.36 -13.35 -22.77
C PRO A 73 57.79 -14.82 -22.76
N TRP A 74 56.68 -15.03 -23.51
CA TRP A 74 56.26 -16.24 -24.30
C TRP A 74 56.00 -17.57 -23.51
N VAL A 75 55.70 -18.80 -24.03
CA VAL A 75 55.76 -19.50 -25.37
C VAL A 75 54.70 -20.66 -25.47
N ALA A 76 54.43 -21.20 -26.69
CA ALA A 76 53.94 -22.58 -27.05
C ALA A 76 52.42 -22.96 -26.94
N SER A 77 51.83 -23.84 -27.78
CA SER A 77 52.18 -24.32 -29.14
C SER A 77 50.97 -24.94 -29.94
N GLN A 78 51.19 -25.16 -31.25
CA GLN A 78 50.33 -25.55 -32.39
C GLN A 78 49.22 -26.64 -32.26
N ARG A 79 48.15 -26.53 -33.09
CA ARG A 79 47.87 -27.43 -34.26
C ARG A 79 46.65 -27.00 -35.12
N SER A 80 46.60 -27.43 -36.38
CA SER A 80 45.47 -27.33 -37.35
C SER A 80 45.58 -28.49 -38.36
N PRO A 81 44.56 -28.80 -39.21
CA PRO A 81 44.43 -28.10 -40.51
C PRO A 81 42.99 -28.05 -41.10
N ALA A 82 42.91 -27.62 -42.38
CA ALA A 82 41.84 -27.77 -43.39
C ALA A 82 40.88 -26.59 -43.66
N ALA A 83 40.75 -26.28 -44.95
CA ALA A 83 39.78 -25.39 -45.62
C ALA A 83 39.53 -25.96 -47.04
N PRO A 84 38.52 -25.51 -47.83
CA PRO A 84 38.81 -24.36 -48.72
C PRO A 84 37.61 -23.49 -49.19
N ALA A 85 37.86 -22.17 -49.28
CA ALA A 85 37.31 -21.22 -50.29
C ALA A 85 35.77 -21.03 -50.41
N ARG A 86 35.22 -19.98 -51.06
CA ARG A 86 35.75 -18.91 -51.93
C ARG A 86 35.14 -17.53 -51.57
N ARG A 87 35.87 -16.46 -51.94
CA ARG A 87 35.47 -15.15 -52.57
C ARG A 87 34.06 -14.57 -52.31
N SER A 88 33.85 -13.25 -52.17
CA SER A 88 34.70 -12.09 -52.50
C SER A 88 34.38 -10.84 -51.66
N CYS A 89 35.37 -9.98 -51.46
CA CYS A 89 35.21 -8.64 -50.88
C CYS A 89 34.61 -7.64 -51.89
N ILE A 90 34.01 -6.55 -51.41
CA ILE A 90 34.45 -5.14 -51.60
C ILE A 90 33.42 -4.18 -50.98
N SER A 91 33.90 -3.27 -50.14
CA SER A 91 33.24 -2.01 -49.79
C SER A 91 34.08 -0.87 -50.39
N PRO A 92 33.55 0.35 -50.56
CA PRO A 92 33.78 1.34 -49.50
C PRO A 92 32.69 2.43 -49.29
N SER A 93 32.76 3.03 -48.09
CA SER A 93 32.61 4.44 -47.64
C SER A 93 32.15 5.58 -48.61
N PHE A 94 31.74 6.80 -48.22
CA PHE A 94 31.46 7.46 -46.91
C PHE A 94 30.67 8.81 -47.12
N ILE A 95 29.98 9.29 -46.07
CA ILE A 95 29.67 10.71 -45.72
C ILE A 95 29.23 11.73 -46.81
N ARG A 96 28.02 12.33 -46.69
CA ARG A 96 27.83 13.79 -46.47
C ARG A 96 26.39 14.20 -46.03
N ARG A 97 26.24 15.47 -45.60
CA ARG A 97 25.08 16.06 -44.89
C ARG A 97 24.28 17.06 -45.76
N ARG A 98 22.96 17.16 -45.53
CA ARG A 98 22.04 18.36 -45.45
C ARG A 98 20.58 17.81 -45.50
N ARG A 99 19.60 18.14 -44.64
CA ARG A 99 18.98 19.37 -44.07
C ARG A 99 17.97 20.10 -44.99
N CYS A 100 16.91 20.60 -44.33
CA CYS A 100 15.70 21.29 -44.82
C CYS A 100 14.66 20.37 -45.51
N HIS A 101 13.38 20.25 -45.12
CA HIS A 101 12.29 21.18 -44.70
C HIS A 101 11.37 21.60 -45.85
N TRP A 102 10.07 21.28 -45.72
CA TRP A 102 8.90 22.09 -46.14
C TRP A 102 7.64 21.63 -45.38
N ARG A 103 6.61 22.48 -45.28
CA ARG A 103 5.34 22.25 -44.56
C ARG A 103 4.17 22.87 -45.35
N GLY A 104 2.97 22.29 -45.22
CA GLY A 104 1.69 22.86 -45.68
C GLY A 104 1.37 22.61 -47.17
N ASP A 105 0.11 22.62 -47.60
CA ASP A 105 -1.13 22.63 -46.79
C ASP A 105 -2.39 22.22 -47.62
N LEU A 106 -3.56 22.21 -46.96
CA LEU A 106 -4.93 22.30 -47.52
C LEU A 106 -5.60 21.11 -48.27
N CYS A 107 -6.55 20.50 -47.53
CA CYS A 107 -7.96 20.22 -47.89
C CYS A 107 -8.43 20.02 -49.36
N ALA A 108 -9.04 18.85 -49.62
CA ALA A 108 -10.30 18.73 -50.40
C ALA A 108 -11.07 17.43 -50.05
N ARG A 109 -12.40 17.42 -50.26
CA ARG A 109 -13.23 16.19 -50.37
C ARG A 109 -13.40 15.82 -51.85
N PRO A 110 -13.82 14.58 -52.17
CA PRO A 110 -15.23 14.43 -52.56
C PRO A 110 -15.90 13.14 -52.04
N ARG A 111 -17.18 12.95 -52.40
CA ARG A 111 -18.02 11.78 -52.08
C ARG A 111 -19.09 11.65 -53.17
N LEU A 112 -19.44 10.42 -53.59
CA LEU A 112 -20.64 10.07 -54.40
C LEU A 112 -20.62 10.55 -55.89
N ALA A 113 -21.28 9.92 -56.87
CA ALA A 113 -22.01 8.63 -56.94
C ALA A 113 -22.31 8.20 -58.41
N LEU A 114 -23.10 7.10 -58.55
CA LEU A 114 -23.80 6.54 -59.73
C LEU A 114 -23.00 5.46 -60.50
N SER A 115 -23.59 4.37 -61.01
CA SER A 115 -25.01 3.95 -61.20
C SER A 115 -25.22 2.47 -60.75
N GLY A 116 -26.37 1.76 -60.83
CA GLY A 116 -27.75 2.03 -61.28
C GLY A 116 -28.62 0.73 -61.26
N LEU A 117 -29.95 0.84 -61.45
CA LEU A 117 -31.00 -0.24 -61.47
C LEU A 117 -31.28 -0.92 -60.09
N THR A 118 -32.48 -1.02 -59.46
CA THR A 118 -33.91 -1.32 -59.80
C THR A 118 -34.24 -2.84 -59.85
N CYS A 119 -35.36 -3.38 -59.31
CA CYS A 119 -36.57 -2.78 -58.68
C CYS A 119 -37.41 -3.78 -57.80
N ALA A 120 -38.43 -3.28 -57.08
CA ALA A 120 -39.60 -3.96 -56.43
C ALA A 120 -39.34 -4.99 -55.29
N ARG A 121 -40.06 -5.07 -54.13
CA ARG A 121 -41.51 -5.07 -53.73
C ARG A 121 -42.22 -6.43 -53.95
N ALA A 122 -43.03 -7.00 -53.03
CA ALA A 122 -43.43 -6.62 -51.65
C ALA A 122 -44.04 -7.81 -50.80
N ALA A 123 -44.49 -7.49 -49.57
CA ALA A 123 -45.47 -8.11 -48.63
C ALA A 123 -46.49 -9.20 -49.12
N ALA A 124 -47.13 -10.04 -48.26
CA ALA A 124 -47.02 -10.32 -46.80
C ALA A 124 -47.88 -11.55 -46.33
N ALA A 125 -47.70 -11.95 -45.06
CA ALA A 125 -48.67 -12.55 -44.10
C ALA A 125 -49.33 -13.95 -44.31
N ALA A 126 -49.16 -14.81 -43.28
CA ALA A 126 -50.07 -15.76 -42.57
C ALA A 126 -51.40 -16.27 -43.22
N ALA A 127 -51.95 -17.46 -42.92
CA ALA A 127 -51.94 -18.22 -41.66
C ALA A 127 -52.51 -19.67 -41.75
N ARG A 128 -52.27 -20.47 -40.67
CA ARG A 128 -53.05 -21.65 -40.17
C ARG A 128 -52.97 -23.00 -40.93
N SER A 129 -53.31 -24.04 -40.16
CA SER A 129 -53.31 -25.51 -40.41
C SER A 129 -54.77 -26.02 -40.25
N PRO A 130 -55.15 -27.34 -40.26
CA PRO A 130 -54.35 -28.57 -40.08
C PRO A 130 -54.75 -29.80 -40.95
N ASP A 131 -54.34 -30.99 -40.46
CA ASP A 131 -54.91 -32.35 -40.65
C ASP A 131 -54.18 -33.38 -41.56
N SER A 132 -54.53 -34.64 -41.30
CA SER A 132 -53.89 -35.92 -41.65
C SER A 132 -55.01 -37.00 -41.70
N PRO A 133 -54.81 -38.34 -41.80
CA PRO A 133 -53.58 -39.15 -41.98
C PRO A 133 -53.69 -40.28 -43.06
N ALA A 134 -52.60 -41.05 -43.27
CA ALA A 134 -52.67 -42.40 -43.84
C ALA A 134 -51.46 -43.32 -43.46
N ARG A 135 -51.74 -44.61 -43.32
CA ARG A 135 -50.88 -45.82 -43.16
C ARG A 135 -51.73 -47.02 -43.70
N PRO A 136 -51.25 -48.29 -43.86
CA PRO A 136 -50.01 -48.93 -43.38
C PRO A 136 -49.25 -49.79 -44.44
N GLY A 137 -48.23 -50.56 -44.02
CA GLY A 137 -47.63 -51.65 -44.82
C GLY A 137 -46.27 -52.19 -44.29
N GLU A 138 -46.18 -53.50 -44.06
CA GLU A 138 -44.99 -54.31 -43.68
C GLU A 138 -45.22 -55.77 -44.19
N PRO A 139 -44.27 -56.76 -44.20
CA PRO A 139 -43.05 -56.88 -43.38
C PRO A 139 -41.74 -57.46 -44.03
N GLY A 140 -40.58 -56.99 -43.53
CA GLY A 140 -39.28 -57.72 -43.41
C GLY A 140 -38.56 -58.31 -44.65
N PRO A 141 -37.40 -59.01 -44.47
CA PRO A 141 -36.38 -58.92 -43.40
C PRO A 141 -34.93 -58.68 -43.93
N GLY A 142 -34.01 -58.07 -43.14
CA GLY A 142 -32.63 -57.84 -43.61
C GLY A 142 -31.57 -57.43 -42.56
N LEU A 143 -30.44 -58.16 -42.56
CA LEU A 143 -29.25 -58.12 -41.69
C LEU A 143 -28.54 -56.76 -41.41
N ARG A 144 -28.04 -56.63 -40.16
CA ARG A 144 -26.80 -55.93 -39.71
C ARG A 144 -26.56 -54.43 -40.01
N ALA A 145 -26.48 -53.61 -38.95
CA ALA A 145 -25.30 -52.77 -38.64
C ALA A 145 -25.39 -52.14 -37.23
N ALA A 146 -24.27 -51.66 -36.67
CA ALA A 146 -24.17 -51.14 -35.30
C ALA A 146 -24.82 -49.76 -35.10
N GLY A 147 -25.48 -49.55 -33.95
CA GLY A 147 -26.01 -48.26 -33.51
C GLY A 147 -25.42 -47.81 -32.18
N LEU A 148 -24.75 -46.65 -32.14
CA LEU A 148 -24.10 -46.12 -30.93
C LEU A 148 -24.12 -44.57 -30.92
N GLN A 149 -25.30 -43.95 -30.77
CA GLN A 149 -25.39 -42.48 -30.88
C GLN A 149 -26.56 -41.81 -30.10
N GLU A 150 -26.58 -41.89 -28.76
CA GLU A 150 -27.59 -41.22 -27.91
C GLU A 150 -26.98 -40.65 -26.59
N GLN A 151 -25.99 -39.74 -26.67
CA GLN A 151 -25.48 -38.99 -25.50
C GLN A 151 -25.23 -37.45 -25.59
N PRO A 152 -25.39 -36.71 -26.71
CA PRO A 152 -25.10 -35.26 -26.72
C PRO A 152 -25.92 -34.40 -25.73
N ARG A 153 -27.18 -34.77 -25.44
CA ARG A 153 -28.12 -33.90 -24.72
C ARG A 153 -27.95 -33.89 -23.19
N ARG A 154 -27.61 -35.02 -22.57
CA ARG A 154 -27.43 -35.08 -21.09
C ARG A 154 -26.22 -34.28 -20.61
N HIS A 155 -25.09 -34.37 -21.31
CA HIS A 155 -23.90 -33.57 -20.99
C HIS A 155 -24.16 -32.06 -21.10
N ARG A 156 -24.92 -31.61 -22.11
CA ARG A 156 -25.23 -30.18 -22.27
C ARG A 156 -26.04 -29.62 -21.09
N HIS A 157 -27.08 -30.31 -20.64
CA HIS A 157 -27.87 -29.86 -19.49
C HIS A 157 -27.12 -29.98 -18.16
N GLN A 158 -26.28 -31.01 -17.96
CA GLN A 158 -25.41 -31.06 -16.77
C GLN A 158 -24.36 -29.94 -16.78
N HIS A 159 -23.80 -29.62 -17.95
CA HIS A 159 -22.87 -28.50 -18.10
C HIS A 159 -23.57 -27.15 -17.86
N GLU A 160 -24.77 -26.92 -18.41
CA GLU A 160 -25.56 -25.71 -18.16
C GLU A 160 -26.01 -25.59 -16.69
N ALA A 161 -26.41 -26.69 -16.04
CA ALA A 161 -26.74 -26.70 -14.62
C ALA A 161 -25.50 -26.44 -13.73
N MET A 162 -24.35 -27.00 -14.09
CA MET A 162 -23.08 -26.74 -13.41
C MET A 162 -22.61 -25.29 -13.65
N VAL A 163 -22.73 -24.75 -14.86
CA VAL A 163 -22.46 -23.34 -15.17
C VAL A 163 -23.44 -22.41 -14.44
N ARG A 164 -24.71 -22.79 -14.22
CA ARG A 164 -25.64 -22.04 -13.36
C ARG A 164 -25.22 -22.11 -11.88
N ARG A 165 -24.80 -23.26 -11.37
CA ARG A 165 -24.26 -23.39 -9.99
C ARG A 165 -22.94 -22.64 -9.82
N LEU A 166 -22.09 -22.60 -10.85
CA LEU A 166 -20.85 -21.82 -10.88
C LEU A 166 -21.13 -20.33 -11.07
N LYS A 167 -22.18 -19.93 -11.78
CA LYS A 167 -22.68 -18.55 -11.78
C LYS A 167 -23.16 -18.14 -10.40
N VAL A 168 -23.96 -18.96 -9.72
CA VAL A 168 -24.34 -18.69 -8.32
C VAL A 168 -23.10 -18.64 -7.43
N ALA A 169 -22.12 -19.52 -7.61
CA ALA A 169 -20.88 -19.49 -6.83
C ALA A 169 -19.96 -18.30 -7.17
N ALA A 170 -19.90 -17.86 -8.43
CA ALA A 170 -19.08 -16.74 -8.90
C ALA A 170 -19.74 -15.38 -8.62
N GLU A 171 -21.07 -15.29 -8.75
CA GLU A 171 -21.85 -14.18 -8.23
C GLU A 171 -21.78 -14.13 -6.71
N LEU A 172 -21.78 -15.26 -5.99
CA LEU A 172 -21.46 -15.27 -4.56
C LEU A 172 -20.02 -14.83 -4.32
N GLN A 173 -19.04 -15.26 -5.12
CA GLN A 173 -17.63 -14.86 -4.96
C GLN A 173 -17.38 -13.38 -5.33
N LEU A 174 -18.27 -12.76 -6.12
CA LEU A 174 -18.32 -11.32 -6.43
C LEU A 174 -19.25 -10.49 -5.50
N ARG A 175 -20.16 -11.13 -4.76
CA ARG A 175 -21.06 -10.47 -3.76
C ARG A 175 -20.56 -10.64 -2.31
N LEU A 176 -19.78 -11.68 -2.05
CA LEU A 176 -18.97 -11.90 -0.85
C LEU A 176 -17.59 -11.22 -0.99
N TRP A 177 -17.23 -10.79 -2.21
CA TRP A 177 -16.44 -9.58 -2.38
C TRP A 177 -17.32 -8.39 -1.97
N PRO A 178 -16.97 -7.64 -0.92
CA PRO A 178 -17.92 -6.72 -0.29
C PRO A 178 -18.01 -5.39 -1.06
N GLY A 179 -18.83 -5.39 -2.12
CA GLY A 179 -19.10 -4.24 -2.99
C GLY A 179 -20.56 -3.76 -2.99
N GLY A 180 -21.38 -4.18 -2.03
CA GLY A 180 -22.81 -3.81 -1.95
C GLY A 180 -23.33 -3.71 -0.51
N PRO A 181 -24.15 -2.69 -0.17
CA PRO A 181 -24.60 -2.47 1.20
C PRO A 181 -25.71 -3.44 1.62
N SER A 182 -25.46 -4.27 2.63
CA SER A 182 -26.51 -4.96 3.39
C SER A 182 -27.00 -4.04 4.53
N SER A 183 -28.12 -3.37 4.33
CA SER A 183 -28.72 -2.44 5.30
C SER A 183 -29.34 -3.15 6.51
N ARG A 184 -28.49 -3.64 7.43
CA ARG A 184 -28.89 -4.06 8.78
C ARG A 184 -27.82 -3.63 9.79
N ASN A 185 -28.20 -2.74 10.71
CA ASN A 185 -27.43 -2.55 11.94
C ASN A 185 -27.47 -3.85 12.76
N PRO A 186 -26.32 -4.38 13.22
CA PRO A 186 -26.30 -5.23 14.39
C PRO A 186 -26.35 -4.34 15.64
N GLU A 187 -27.44 -4.40 16.39
CA GLU A 187 -27.43 -3.93 17.78
C GLU A 187 -26.46 -4.82 18.60
N PRO A 188 -25.79 -4.28 19.64
CA PRO A 188 -24.88 -5.06 20.45
C PRO A 188 -25.65 -6.06 21.32
N GLU A 189 -25.66 -7.33 20.91
CA GLU A 189 -26.30 -8.42 21.69
C GLU A 189 -25.51 -8.69 22.98
N VAL A 190 -25.89 -8.02 24.09
CA VAL A 190 -25.25 -8.15 25.40
C VAL A 190 -25.53 -9.54 26.01
N ARG A 191 -24.74 -10.54 25.61
CA ARG A 191 -24.77 -11.88 26.21
C ARG A 191 -24.15 -11.88 27.59
N GLN A 192 -24.98 -11.68 28.60
CA GLN A 192 -24.65 -12.01 29.98
C GLN A 192 -24.16 -13.47 30.07
N ARG A 193 -22.97 -13.68 30.63
CA ARG A 193 -22.56 -14.99 31.16
C ARG A 193 -22.43 -14.90 32.68
N LYS A 194 -23.46 -15.34 33.39
CA LYS A 194 -23.34 -15.69 34.81
C LYS A 194 -22.51 -16.96 34.96
N SER A 195 -21.69 -17.00 36.00
CA SER A 195 -20.93 -18.17 36.43
C SER A 195 -21.84 -19.20 37.11
N VAL A 196 -21.70 -20.46 36.75
CA VAL A 196 -22.12 -21.63 37.56
C VAL A 196 -21.09 -22.74 37.34
N CYS A 197 -20.71 -23.44 38.42
CA CYS A 197 -19.76 -24.55 38.39
C CYS A 197 -20.45 -25.88 38.04
N LEU A 198 -19.68 -26.86 37.55
CA LEU A 198 -20.05 -28.28 37.61
C LEU A 198 -18.89 -29.09 38.22
N ALA A 199 -19.22 -30.19 38.88
CA ALA A 199 -18.35 -30.85 39.86
C ALA A 199 -17.88 -32.24 39.43
N SER A 200 -16.88 -32.75 40.16
CA SER A 200 -16.28 -34.09 40.00
C SER A 200 -17.22 -35.24 40.39
N PRO A 201 -16.99 -36.46 39.86
CA PRO A 201 -17.46 -37.69 40.48
C PRO A 201 -16.51 -38.18 41.58
N ALA A 202 -17.05 -38.83 42.61
CA ALA A 202 -16.33 -39.64 43.62
C ALA A 202 -16.54 -41.15 43.31
N PRO A 203 -15.94 -42.14 44.02
CA PRO A 203 -16.18 -42.36 45.46
C PRO A 203 -15.02 -42.96 46.31
N SER A 204 -15.09 -42.80 47.64
CA SER A 204 -14.83 -43.86 48.64
C SER A 204 -15.08 -43.38 50.09
N ARG A 205 -15.07 -44.30 51.06
CA ARG A 205 -15.38 -44.12 52.50
C ARG A 205 -14.12 -43.61 53.26
N SER A 206 -14.13 -43.05 54.48
CA SER A 206 -14.90 -43.43 55.67
C SER A 206 -14.75 -42.47 56.89
N SER A 207 -15.61 -42.68 57.90
CA SER A 207 -15.42 -42.47 59.36
C SER A 207 -15.15 -41.07 60.01
N ARG A 208 -16.17 -40.62 60.77
CA ARG A 208 -16.15 -40.17 62.18
C ARG A 208 -15.23 -39.00 62.63
N GLY A 209 -15.84 -37.90 63.12
CA GLY A 209 -15.22 -36.88 63.99
C GLY A 209 -16.27 -35.97 64.66
N ARG A 210 -16.21 -35.78 65.99
CA ARG A 210 -17.24 -35.10 66.81
C ARG A 210 -16.93 -33.61 67.08
N PHE A 211 -17.96 -32.75 67.01
CA PHE A 211 -18.50 -31.85 68.08
C PHE A 211 -17.62 -31.43 69.29
N PRO A 212 -17.85 -30.26 69.98
CA PRO A 212 -18.73 -29.10 69.68
C PRO A 212 -18.07 -27.71 70.10
N PRO A 213 -18.70 -26.63 70.68
CA PRO A 213 -18.34 -25.23 70.33
C PRO A 213 -18.23 -24.18 71.49
N GLY A 214 -18.14 -22.88 71.15
CA GLY A 214 -18.47 -21.73 72.04
C GLY A 214 -17.55 -20.50 71.86
N LYS A 215 -17.76 -19.33 72.49
CA LYS A 215 -18.97 -18.59 72.97
C LYS A 215 -18.51 -17.25 73.59
N GLY A 216 -19.18 -16.12 73.33
CA GLY A 216 -18.93 -14.79 73.97
C GLY A 216 -18.72 -13.66 72.95
N ARG A 217 -19.21 -12.40 73.08
CA ARG A 217 -19.41 -11.43 74.19
C ARG A 217 -18.10 -10.78 74.70
N SER A 218 -17.99 -9.47 74.99
CA SER A 218 -18.92 -8.30 74.80
C SER A 218 -18.29 -6.95 75.25
N GLY A 219 -18.74 -5.81 74.71
CA GLY A 219 -18.49 -4.42 75.21
C GLY A 219 -18.44 -3.41 74.05
N ARG A 220 -19.07 -2.20 73.97
CA ARG A 220 -19.52 -1.13 74.93
C ARG A 220 -18.36 -0.41 75.64
N ARG A 221 -18.30 0.92 75.80
CA ARG A 221 -19.10 2.15 75.40
C ARG A 221 -18.13 3.36 75.50
N GLY A 222 -18.40 4.63 75.13
CA GLY A 222 -19.59 5.37 74.63
C GLY A 222 -19.18 6.71 73.95
N LEU A 223 -20.07 7.48 73.33
CA LEU A 223 -20.92 8.57 73.91
C LEU A 223 -20.13 9.87 74.21
N ASN A 224 -20.54 11.10 73.83
CA ASN A 224 -21.77 11.68 73.24
C ASN A 224 -21.42 12.54 71.98
N GLY A 225 -22.32 13.01 71.11
CA GLY A 225 -23.80 13.19 71.15
C GLY A 225 -24.16 14.67 71.42
N ALA A 226 -25.16 15.32 70.80
CA ALA A 226 -26.28 14.86 69.95
C ALA A 226 -26.22 15.52 68.52
N ALA A 227 -27.25 15.85 67.72
CA ALA A 227 -28.72 15.94 67.87
C ALA A 227 -29.49 15.47 66.59
N SER A 228 -30.76 15.89 66.41
CA SER A 228 -31.77 15.29 65.47
C SER A 228 -32.92 16.31 65.19
N PRO A 229 -34.07 16.02 64.49
CA PRO A 229 -34.55 14.74 63.91
C PRO A 229 -35.31 14.73 62.54
N ASP A 230 -35.26 13.54 61.90
CA ASP A 230 -36.26 12.67 61.22
C ASP A 230 -37.81 12.84 61.43
N PRO A 231 -38.74 12.01 60.85
CA PRO A 231 -38.74 11.08 59.66
C PRO A 231 -40.08 11.01 58.81
N ALA A 232 -40.22 10.07 57.81
CA ALA A 232 -41.39 9.15 57.53
C ALA A 232 -41.64 8.70 56.03
N GLN A 233 -42.49 7.66 55.79
CA GLN A 233 -42.86 6.95 54.50
C GLN A 233 -44.33 6.37 54.56
N PRO A 234 -44.90 5.31 53.87
CA PRO A 234 -44.45 4.33 52.82
C PRO A 234 -45.48 3.69 51.77
N VAL A 235 -45.18 3.71 50.44
CA VAL A 235 -45.51 2.71 49.34
C VAL A 235 -46.99 2.60 48.71
N PRO A 236 -47.50 1.53 48.00
CA PRO A 236 -48.14 1.54 46.62
C PRO A 236 -49.66 1.10 46.55
N PRO A 237 -50.33 0.52 45.47
CA PRO A 237 -50.01 0.13 44.05
C PRO A 237 -51.15 0.32 42.95
N ALA A 238 -51.14 -0.46 41.84
CA ALA A 238 -52.23 -0.85 40.86
C ALA A 238 -52.55 0.08 39.64
N VAL A 239 -53.07 -0.33 38.46
CA VAL A 239 -53.33 -1.64 37.76
C VAL A 239 -53.36 -1.47 36.20
N SER A 240 -53.52 -2.56 35.43
CA SER A 240 -53.38 -2.63 33.95
C SER A 240 -54.61 -2.30 33.07
N ALA A 241 -54.38 -2.09 31.77
CA ALA A 241 -55.36 -2.30 30.70
C ALA A 241 -54.68 -2.89 29.42
N LYS A 242 -55.43 -3.69 28.65
CA LYS A 242 -55.03 -4.25 27.33
C LYS A 242 -56.09 -3.84 26.29
N MET A 243 -55.72 -3.59 25.02
CA MET A 243 -56.30 -4.33 23.87
C MET A 243 -55.73 -3.92 22.49
N HIS A 244 -56.00 -4.81 21.53
CA HIS A 244 -55.69 -4.83 20.09
C HIS A 244 -56.92 -4.30 19.27
N PRO A 245 -57.04 -4.45 17.93
CA PRO A 245 -56.07 -4.24 16.82
C PRO A 245 -56.65 -3.54 15.55
N TRP A 246 -55.77 -2.92 14.73
CA TRP A 246 -55.84 -2.92 13.24
C TRP A 246 -57.16 -2.39 12.60
N PRO A 247 -57.48 -2.64 11.31
CA PRO A 247 -56.68 -2.51 10.08
C PRO A 247 -57.24 -1.45 9.10
N THR A 248 -56.48 -1.07 8.07
CA THR A 248 -56.94 -1.28 6.68
C THR A 248 -55.80 -1.20 5.67
N SER A 249 -55.91 -1.96 4.58
CA SER A 249 -54.89 -2.09 3.53
C SER A 249 -55.54 -2.11 2.15
N CYS A 250 -55.00 -1.31 1.24
CA CYS A 250 -55.23 -1.34 -0.21
C CYS A 250 -53.83 -1.23 -0.85
N HIS A 251 -53.34 -2.06 -1.80
CA HIS A 251 -53.89 -2.53 -3.09
C HIS A 251 -54.43 -1.35 -3.94
N LEU A 252 -54.10 -1.13 -5.23
CA LEU A 252 -53.25 -1.77 -6.25
C LEU A 252 -52.83 -0.62 -7.23
N GLU A 253 -52.00 -0.71 -8.28
CA GLU A 253 -51.30 -1.81 -8.98
C GLU A 253 -49.96 -1.27 -9.56
N MET A 254 -49.58 -1.70 -10.78
CA MET A 254 -48.44 -1.24 -11.57
C MET A 254 -48.92 -0.47 -12.81
N LEU A 255 -48.08 0.40 -13.37
CA LEU A 255 -47.86 0.62 -14.82
C LEU A 255 -46.57 1.49 -14.94
N GLN A 256 -45.47 0.98 -15.50
CA GLN A 256 -45.04 1.15 -16.90
C GLN A 256 -45.00 2.60 -17.41
N GLY A 257 -43.84 3.05 -17.92
CA GLY A 257 -43.81 4.19 -18.87
C GLY A 257 -42.49 4.94 -19.02
N ALA A 258 -41.98 4.98 -20.26
CA ALA A 258 -41.21 6.06 -20.90
C ALA A 258 -40.05 6.80 -20.17
N ARG A 259 -38.88 6.80 -20.84
CA ARG A 259 -37.95 7.95 -20.84
C ARG A 259 -38.55 9.09 -21.67
N PRO A 260 -38.05 10.33 -21.52
CA PRO A 260 -37.49 10.98 -22.71
C PRO A 260 -36.06 11.53 -22.48
N THR A 261 -35.54 12.24 -23.49
CA THR A 261 -34.14 12.66 -23.62
C THR A 261 -34.04 14.04 -24.31
N ILE A 262 -32.98 14.80 -23.98
CA ILE A 262 -32.29 15.80 -24.84
C ILE A 262 -32.82 17.28 -24.89
N THR A 263 -31.84 18.22 -25.00
CA THR A 263 -31.85 19.67 -25.40
C THR A 263 -32.39 20.82 -24.52
N ASN A 264 -31.45 21.56 -23.91
CA ASN A 264 -31.01 22.95 -24.22
C ASN A 264 -31.99 24.13 -24.50
N PHE A 265 -31.88 25.17 -23.64
CA PHE A 265 -31.92 26.64 -23.95
C PHE A 265 -33.23 27.24 -24.57
N PRO A 266 -33.44 28.59 -24.68
CA PRO A 266 -32.54 29.73 -24.43
C PRO A 266 -33.04 30.78 -23.39
N SER A 267 -32.38 31.95 -23.35
CA SER A 267 -32.61 33.08 -22.43
C SER A 267 -33.10 34.34 -23.16
N ALA A 268 -33.97 35.15 -22.51
CA ALA A 268 -34.04 36.62 -22.66
C ALA A 268 -35.03 37.25 -21.65
N TYR A 269 -34.69 38.38 -21.00
CA TYR A 269 -35.25 39.71 -21.29
C TYR A 269 -34.64 40.83 -20.40
N LEU A 270 -34.88 42.10 -20.76
CA LEU A 270 -34.23 43.30 -20.20
C LEU A 270 -35.06 44.02 -19.10
N GLY A 271 -34.39 44.77 -18.21
CA GLY A 271 -35.03 45.67 -17.24
C GLY A 271 -34.15 46.86 -16.78
N ARG A 272 -34.50 48.08 -17.22
CA ARG A 272 -33.98 49.40 -16.76
C ARG A 272 -34.67 49.84 -15.45
N SER A 273 -34.26 50.83 -14.63
CA SER A 273 -33.03 51.64 -14.44
C SER A 273 -33.25 52.63 -13.24
N ARG A 274 -32.28 53.52 -12.96
CA ARG A 274 -32.33 54.80 -12.19
C ARG A 274 -32.32 54.80 -10.64
N THR A 275 -31.08 54.95 -10.16
CA THR A 275 -30.60 55.88 -9.11
C THR A 275 -31.46 57.07 -8.65
N ARG A 276 -31.36 57.39 -7.35
CA ARG A 276 -31.03 58.73 -6.80
C ARG A 276 -30.57 58.65 -5.33
N SER A 277 -29.88 59.67 -4.82
CA SER A 277 -29.44 59.77 -3.41
C SER A 277 -29.64 61.19 -2.85
N ILE A 278 -29.84 61.31 -1.52
CA ILE A 278 -29.81 62.61 -0.80
C ILE A 278 -29.12 62.47 0.58
N ARG A 279 -28.12 63.35 0.73
CA ARG A 279 -27.31 63.90 1.85
C ARG A 279 -27.64 63.65 3.35
N PHE A 280 -26.54 63.66 4.13
CA PHE A 280 -26.35 63.89 5.58
C PHE A 280 -26.86 65.26 6.11
N PRO A 281 -27.04 65.47 7.44
CA PRO A 281 -25.98 66.13 8.26
C PRO A 281 -25.81 65.76 9.78
N PHE A 282 -24.55 65.76 10.25
CA PHE A 282 -23.99 66.30 11.53
C PHE A 282 -24.04 65.61 12.95
N CYS A 283 -22.88 65.79 13.64
CA CYS A 283 -22.59 66.00 15.10
C CYS A 283 -22.34 64.88 16.17
N CYS A 284 -21.04 64.65 16.44
CA CYS A 284 -20.30 64.78 17.74
C CYS A 284 -20.71 64.07 19.07
N LEU A 285 -19.86 63.13 19.53
CA LEU A 285 -18.98 63.15 20.74
C LEU A 285 -18.17 61.83 20.78
N ILE A 286 -16.84 61.75 20.67
CA ILE A 286 -15.71 62.15 21.56
C ILE A 286 -15.62 61.41 22.92
N ARG A 287 -14.65 60.49 23.03
CA ARG A 287 -13.62 60.49 24.10
C ARG A 287 -12.35 59.72 23.67
N ARG A 288 -11.19 60.08 24.25
CA ARG A 288 -9.84 59.52 24.00
C ARG A 288 -9.13 59.22 25.33
N LEU A 289 -8.29 58.18 25.36
CA LEU A 289 -7.07 58.02 26.19
C LEU A 289 -6.11 57.18 25.33
N GLN A 290 -4.95 57.62 24.84
CA GLN A 290 -3.70 58.18 25.40
C GLN A 290 -2.68 57.14 25.92
N PHE A 291 -1.45 57.26 25.40
CA PHE A 291 -0.21 56.52 25.74
C PHE A 291 0.56 57.23 26.87
N PRO A 292 1.58 56.55 27.42
CA PRO A 292 2.90 57.17 27.54
C PRO A 292 4.05 56.35 26.90
N ARG A 293 5.23 56.98 26.78
CA ARG A 293 6.53 56.40 26.38
C ARG A 293 7.57 56.69 27.47
N LEU A 294 8.55 55.80 27.64
CA LEU A 294 9.94 55.96 28.12
C LEU A 294 10.57 54.53 28.06
N LEU A 295 11.89 54.29 27.97
CA LEU A 295 13.10 55.12 28.05
C LEU A 295 14.16 54.59 27.04
N LEU A 296 15.23 55.36 26.78
CA LEU A 296 16.30 55.03 25.82
C LEU A 296 17.55 54.39 26.48
N LEU A 297 18.22 53.46 25.78
CA LEU A 297 19.66 53.13 25.87
C LEU A 297 20.02 52.15 24.72
N GLY A 298 21.13 52.26 23.98
CA GLY A 298 22.08 53.39 23.92
C GLY A 298 23.52 53.05 23.51
N VAL A 299 23.76 52.27 22.44
CA VAL A 299 25.12 52.07 21.88
C VAL A 299 25.07 52.07 20.34
N THR A 300 26.06 52.68 19.70
CA THR A 300 26.17 52.88 18.24
C THR A 300 27.58 52.58 17.74
N CYS A 301 27.73 52.12 16.49
CA CYS A 301 28.81 52.59 15.59
C CYS A 301 28.61 52.18 14.11
N HIS A 302 28.81 53.15 13.20
CA HIS A 302 29.28 53.10 11.80
C HIS A 302 28.91 51.89 10.90
N ALA A 303 28.18 51.98 9.77
CA ALA A 303 27.95 53.03 8.73
C ALA A 303 29.04 53.15 7.64
N VAL A 304 28.72 53.84 6.51
CA VAL A 304 29.44 53.96 5.21
C VAL A 304 29.02 52.88 4.17
N VAL A 305 28.50 53.18 2.96
CA VAL A 305 28.17 54.48 2.30
C VAL A 305 26.98 54.37 1.30
N CYS A 306 26.42 55.51 0.86
CA CYS A 306 25.30 55.64 -0.10
C CYS A 306 25.77 55.47 -1.58
N SER A 307 24.98 55.47 -2.67
CA SER A 307 23.78 56.22 -3.11
C SER A 307 23.16 55.51 -4.34
N LEU A 308 22.12 55.93 -5.10
CA LEU A 308 21.20 57.10 -5.20
C LEU A 308 19.71 56.55 -5.11
N TRP A 309 18.56 57.19 -5.38
CA TRP A 309 18.09 58.41 -6.08
C TRP A 309 18.06 58.34 -7.64
N ARG A 310 17.04 58.85 -8.37
CA ARG A 310 15.64 59.25 -8.02
C ARG A 310 14.68 59.07 -9.26
N PRO A 311 13.51 59.75 -9.47
CA PRO A 311 12.24 59.01 -9.58
C PRO A 311 11.35 59.21 -10.85
N GLY A 312 10.38 58.29 -11.01
CA GLY A 312 8.93 58.59 -11.13
C GLY A 312 8.32 59.20 -12.42
N LEU A 313 7.16 58.68 -12.82
CA LEU A 313 6.06 59.42 -13.48
C LEU A 313 4.75 58.59 -13.44
N GLU A 314 3.60 59.27 -13.32
CA GLU A 314 2.25 58.69 -13.27
C GLU A 314 1.44 59.04 -14.54
N GLY A 315 0.42 58.27 -14.90
CA GLY A 315 -0.49 58.61 -16.00
C GLY A 315 -1.60 57.59 -16.31
N SER A 316 -2.85 58.05 -16.31
CA SER A 316 -4.12 57.39 -16.73
C SER A 316 -4.00 56.29 -17.80
N ALA A 317 -4.60 55.08 -17.70
CA ALA A 317 -5.98 54.67 -17.37
C ALA A 317 -7.05 54.96 -18.46
N SER A 318 -7.49 53.93 -19.22
CA SER A 318 -8.92 53.54 -19.41
C SER A 318 -9.21 52.52 -20.54
N LEU A 319 -9.89 51.42 -20.16
CA LEU A 319 -10.96 50.68 -20.87
C LEU A 319 -10.81 50.07 -22.30
N LEU A 320 -11.17 48.76 -22.36
CA LEU A 320 -11.68 47.99 -23.52
C LEU A 320 -10.66 47.69 -24.66
N HIS A 321 -10.80 46.61 -25.44
CA HIS A 321 -11.88 45.63 -25.60
C HIS A 321 -11.33 44.19 -25.78
N LEU A 322 -12.17 43.17 -25.62
CA LEU A 322 -11.86 41.77 -25.96
C LEU A 322 -11.59 41.60 -27.46
N TYR A 323 -10.53 40.86 -27.83
CA TYR A 323 -10.63 39.76 -28.83
C TYR A 323 -9.47 38.76 -28.69
N SER A 324 -9.75 37.48 -28.94
CA SER A 324 -8.74 36.41 -28.97
C SER A 324 -7.97 36.43 -30.29
N ASN A 325 -6.63 36.35 -30.24
CA ASN A 325 -5.84 35.95 -31.40
C ASN A 325 -4.69 35.02 -30.98
N LYS A 326 -4.42 33.99 -31.80
CA LYS A 326 -3.38 32.98 -31.52
C LYS A 326 -2.07 33.38 -32.18
N SER A 327 -1.16 34.01 -31.44
CA SER A 327 0.22 34.25 -31.86
C SER A 327 1.17 33.16 -31.34
N ASN A 328 2.05 32.70 -32.22
CA ASN A 328 2.90 31.52 -32.04
C ASN A 328 4.08 31.77 -31.06
N PRO A 329 4.24 31.01 -29.96
CA PRO A 329 5.36 31.18 -29.02
C PRO A 329 6.61 30.39 -29.45
N GLU A 330 7.07 30.52 -30.69
CA GLU A 330 8.42 30.07 -31.10
C GLU A 330 9.39 31.26 -31.14
N GLN A 331 9.81 31.72 -29.97
CA GLN A 331 11.02 32.53 -29.80
C GLN A 331 11.49 32.48 -28.34
N GLY A 332 12.77 32.17 -28.11
CA GLY A 332 13.45 32.51 -26.85
C GLY A 332 13.44 31.50 -25.70
N TYR A 333 12.97 30.26 -25.87
CA TYR A 333 13.31 29.20 -24.91
C TYR A 333 14.79 28.83 -25.04
N CYS A 334 15.64 29.53 -24.28
CA CYS A 334 16.99 29.04 -23.99
C CYS A 334 16.85 27.78 -23.15
N GLU A 335 17.10 26.61 -23.76
CA GLU A 335 17.40 25.37 -23.06
C GLU A 335 18.70 25.57 -22.25
N ARG A 336 18.56 26.15 -21.05
CA ARG A 336 19.54 25.89 -20.00
C ARG A 336 19.44 24.42 -19.70
N GLU A 337 20.49 23.66 -19.99
CA GLU A 337 20.66 22.33 -19.41
C GLU A 337 20.60 22.50 -17.89
N VAL A 338 19.47 22.13 -17.27
CA VAL A 338 19.29 22.29 -15.83
C VAL A 338 20.08 21.18 -15.14
N ARG A 339 21.37 21.47 -14.95
CA ARG A 339 22.35 20.58 -14.33
C ARG A 339 21.84 20.13 -12.97
N LEU A 340 21.97 18.84 -12.73
CA LEU A 340 21.79 18.25 -11.41
C LEU A 340 22.81 18.86 -10.45
N ALA A 341 22.42 19.05 -9.20
CA ALA A 341 23.34 19.53 -8.16
C ALA A 341 24.34 18.42 -7.83
N SER A 342 25.64 18.71 -7.96
CA SER A 342 26.75 17.79 -7.67
C SER A 342 27.31 17.92 -6.24
N SER A 343 26.68 18.75 -5.40
CA SER A 343 26.94 18.87 -3.96
C SER A 343 25.69 19.37 -3.25
N LEU A 344 25.69 19.35 -1.91
CA LEU A 344 24.57 19.83 -1.09
C LEU A 344 24.67 21.32 -0.70
N ASP A 345 25.76 22.02 -1.05
CA ASP A 345 26.06 23.38 -0.56
C ASP A 345 24.98 24.42 -0.88
N PHE A 346 24.31 24.26 -2.03
CA PHE A 346 23.21 25.11 -2.51
C PHE A 346 21.87 24.37 -2.56
N TRP A 347 21.84 23.12 -2.10
CA TRP A 347 20.63 22.31 -2.04
C TRP A 347 19.93 22.55 -0.69
N THR A 348 18.72 23.09 -0.75
CA THR A 348 18.01 23.61 0.43
C THR A 348 16.66 22.92 0.60
N LEU A 349 16.21 22.84 1.85
CA LEU A 349 14.84 22.47 2.21
C LEU A 349 14.16 23.68 2.85
N SER A 350 12.84 23.79 2.75
CA SER A 350 12.07 24.73 3.57
C SER A 350 11.12 23.98 4.50
N SER A 351 11.08 24.42 5.75
CA SER A 351 10.05 24.02 6.72
C SER A 351 9.08 25.18 7.04
N GLU A 352 9.30 26.34 6.41
CA GLU A 352 8.73 27.63 6.80
C GLU A 352 7.22 27.69 6.56
N ASN A 353 6.74 27.20 5.42
CA ASN A 353 5.30 27.22 5.09
C ASN A 353 4.47 26.44 6.13
N LEU A 354 4.97 25.28 6.58
CA LEU A 354 4.32 24.49 7.62
C LEU A 354 4.33 25.21 8.98
N ILE A 355 5.47 25.78 9.37
CA ILE A 355 5.66 26.43 10.68
C ILE A 355 4.94 27.79 10.76
N ALA A 356 4.78 28.49 9.64
CA ALA A 356 4.06 29.76 9.56
C ALA A 356 2.54 29.59 9.49
N MET A 357 2.05 28.55 8.81
CA MET A 357 0.62 28.34 8.58
C MET A 357 -0.06 27.41 9.60
N LEU A 358 0.68 26.50 10.25
CA LEU A 358 0.13 25.48 11.14
C LEU A 358 0.78 25.56 12.53
N PRO A 359 0.00 25.61 13.64
CA PRO A 359 0.55 25.69 14.98
C PRO A 359 1.52 24.55 15.31
N VAL A 360 2.64 24.94 15.92
CA VAL A 360 3.74 24.06 16.35
C VAL A 360 3.82 24.04 17.89
N ASP A 361 4.14 22.89 18.44
CA ASP A 361 4.31 22.64 19.88
C ASP A 361 5.23 23.69 20.53
N PRO A 362 4.78 24.40 21.59
CA PRO A 362 5.64 25.34 22.32
C PRO A 362 6.78 24.64 23.07
N VAL A 363 6.60 23.38 23.50
CA VAL A 363 7.60 22.61 24.25
C VAL A 363 8.70 22.13 23.29
N LYS A 364 9.95 22.56 23.53
CA LYS A 364 11.08 22.31 22.60
C LYS A 364 11.92 21.10 22.99
N GLU A 365 11.77 20.61 24.21
CA GLU A 365 12.45 19.45 24.75
C GLU A 365 11.90 18.18 24.09
N ASN A 366 12.78 17.34 23.54
CA ASN A 366 12.37 16.08 22.90
C ASN A 366 12.24 14.95 23.94
N TYR A 367 11.04 14.79 24.49
CA TYR A 367 10.66 13.69 25.39
C TYR A 367 9.22 13.26 25.12
N VAL A 368 8.92 11.97 25.37
CA VAL A 368 7.60 11.37 25.11
C VAL A 368 6.53 12.01 25.99
N ARG A 369 5.47 12.53 25.36
CA ARG A 369 4.35 13.22 26.02
C ARG A 369 3.08 13.16 25.17
N LYS A 370 1.93 13.50 25.75
CA LYS A 370 0.68 13.71 25.01
C LYS A 370 0.55 15.19 24.62
N VAL A 371 0.68 15.49 23.34
CA VAL A 371 0.67 16.84 22.75
C VAL A 371 -0.77 17.27 22.41
N LYS A 372 -1.08 18.57 22.43
CA LYS A 372 -2.43 19.12 22.14
C LYS A 372 -2.35 20.46 21.40
N ASN A 373 -3.43 20.84 20.72
CA ASN A 373 -3.62 22.17 20.11
C ASN A 373 -2.55 22.56 19.07
N CYS A 374 -1.86 21.60 18.47
CA CYS A 374 -0.88 21.82 17.40
C CYS A 374 -0.88 20.66 16.39
N VAL A 375 -0.21 20.86 15.23
CA VAL A 375 -0.06 19.82 14.18
C VAL A 375 1.31 19.14 14.23
N PHE A 376 2.34 19.88 14.65
CA PHE A 376 3.72 19.38 14.69
C PHE A 376 4.39 19.70 16.03
N SER A 377 5.39 18.90 16.42
CA SER A 377 6.45 19.30 17.35
C SER A 377 7.76 19.43 16.59
N ILE A 378 8.63 20.37 17.00
CA ILE A 378 10.03 20.37 16.54
C ILE A 378 10.73 19.19 17.23
N ALA A 379 11.38 18.33 16.44
CA ALA A 379 12.10 17.17 16.94
C ALA A 379 13.29 16.89 16.01
N PHE A 380 14.50 17.04 16.52
CA PHE A 380 15.72 16.76 15.77
C PHE A 380 16.03 15.25 15.76
N PRO A 381 16.45 14.70 14.61
CA PRO A 381 17.03 13.36 14.53
C PRO A 381 18.10 13.10 15.59
N THR A 382 18.18 11.85 16.02
CA THR A 382 19.26 11.31 16.84
C THR A 382 20.11 10.38 15.97
N PRO A 383 21.37 10.72 15.63
CA PRO A 383 22.25 9.85 14.87
C PRO A 383 22.45 8.48 15.52
N PHE A 384 22.95 7.50 14.75
CA PHE A 384 23.49 6.27 15.34
C PHE A 384 24.89 6.53 15.94
N LYS A 385 25.31 5.68 16.89
CA LYS A 385 26.63 5.78 17.54
C LYS A 385 27.71 5.02 16.77
N SER A 386 27.33 3.88 16.19
CA SER A 386 28.17 3.05 15.34
C SER A 386 28.18 3.57 13.91
N ARG A 387 29.22 3.23 13.15
CA ARG A 387 29.36 3.58 11.73
C ARG A 387 28.07 3.27 10.95
N VAL A 388 27.74 4.17 10.02
CA VAL A 388 26.66 3.97 9.06
C VAL A 388 27.19 3.50 7.70
N HIS A 389 26.38 2.70 7.02
CA HIS A 389 26.60 2.20 5.67
C HIS A 389 25.42 2.61 4.79
N LEU A 390 25.70 3.36 3.71
CA LEU A 390 24.73 3.58 2.66
C LEU A 390 24.57 2.28 1.86
N VAL A 391 23.40 1.65 1.97
CA VAL A 391 23.13 0.34 1.36
C VAL A 391 22.61 0.49 -0.07
N ALA A 392 21.69 1.41 -0.31
CA ALA A 392 21.11 1.64 -1.61
C ALA A 392 20.56 3.07 -1.75
N VAL A 393 20.52 3.57 -2.99
CA VAL A 393 19.84 4.81 -3.36
C VAL A 393 18.96 4.59 -4.59
N SER A 394 17.79 5.21 -4.66
CA SER A 394 17.02 5.24 -5.89
C SER A 394 17.50 6.38 -6.77
N LYS A 395 18.36 6.06 -7.76
CA LYS A 395 18.86 7.01 -8.77
C LYS A 395 17.76 7.93 -9.31
N GLN A 396 16.56 7.39 -9.54
CA GLN A 396 15.45 8.19 -10.05
C GLN A 396 14.88 9.19 -9.03
N VAL A 397 14.88 8.85 -7.73
CA VAL A 397 14.43 9.80 -6.70
C VAL A 397 15.48 10.90 -6.50
N LEU A 398 16.77 10.56 -6.57
CA LEU A 398 17.83 11.57 -6.54
C LEU A 398 17.73 12.50 -7.76
N GLU A 399 17.68 11.94 -8.97
CA GLU A 399 17.80 12.72 -10.22
C GLU A 399 16.49 13.37 -10.68
N ASP A 400 15.34 12.68 -10.63
CA ASP A 400 14.07 13.21 -11.17
C ASP A 400 13.25 13.99 -10.11
N ILE A 401 13.53 13.80 -8.80
CA ILE A 401 12.71 14.33 -7.69
C ILE A 401 13.49 15.28 -6.77
N LEU A 402 14.75 14.98 -6.45
CA LEU A 402 15.59 15.82 -5.59
C LEU A 402 16.61 16.67 -6.37
N ASP A 403 16.66 16.51 -7.70
CA ASP A 403 17.59 17.13 -8.65
C ASP A 403 19.08 17.03 -8.25
N LEU A 404 19.43 15.98 -7.49
CA LEU A 404 20.80 15.62 -7.12
C LEU A 404 21.42 14.71 -8.17
N ASP A 405 22.69 14.94 -8.51
CA ASP A 405 23.45 13.99 -9.31
C ASP A 405 23.74 12.72 -8.49
N LEU A 406 23.79 11.56 -9.14
CA LEU A 406 24.05 10.29 -8.44
C LEU A 406 25.40 10.31 -7.68
N SER A 407 26.41 11.05 -8.16
CA SER A 407 27.70 11.22 -7.46
C SER A 407 27.57 11.86 -6.08
N VAL A 408 26.51 12.65 -5.81
CA VAL A 408 26.24 13.18 -4.47
C VAL A 408 26.08 12.06 -3.45
N SER A 409 25.56 10.89 -3.86
CA SER A 409 25.37 9.75 -2.95
C SER A 409 26.69 9.10 -2.48
N GLU A 410 27.81 9.42 -3.11
CA GLU A 410 29.15 8.96 -2.71
C GLU A 410 29.83 9.90 -1.70
N THR A 411 29.20 11.05 -1.38
CA THR A 411 29.73 12.04 -0.43
C THR A 411 29.36 11.72 1.02
N ASP A 412 30.30 11.93 1.95
CA ASP A 412 30.02 11.88 3.40
C ASP A 412 28.86 12.81 3.79
N ASP A 413 28.77 13.96 3.11
CA ASP A 413 27.76 14.99 3.31
C ASP A 413 26.32 14.48 3.09
N PHE A 414 26.12 13.69 2.02
CA PHE A 414 24.85 12.99 1.77
C PHE A 414 24.61 11.87 2.77
N ILE A 415 25.64 11.09 3.11
CA ILE A 415 25.53 9.99 4.08
C ILE A 415 25.11 10.53 5.46
N GLN A 416 25.67 11.66 5.90
CA GLN A 416 25.27 12.36 7.12
C GLN A 416 23.84 12.91 7.04
N LEU A 417 23.41 13.47 5.90
CA LEU A 417 22.03 13.90 5.71
C LEU A 417 21.05 12.72 5.83
N VAL A 418 21.34 11.60 5.17
CA VAL A 418 20.43 10.43 5.15
C VAL A 418 20.52 9.54 6.38
N SER A 419 21.55 9.68 7.22
CA SER A 419 21.60 9.09 8.57
C SER A 419 20.85 9.93 9.62
N GLY A 420 20.65 11.22 9.35
CA GLY A 420 20.11 12.21 10.31
C GLY A 420 21.18 12.91 11.16
N GLU A 421 22.43 12.91 10.72
CA GLU A 421 23.57 13.59 11.35
C GLU A 421 23.76 15.03 10.86
N LYS A 422 23.56 15.29 9.55
CA LYS A 422 23.61 16.63 8.97
C LYS A 422 22.20 17.18 8.75
N ILE A 423 21.95 18.38 9.28
CA ILE A 423 20.76 19.18 9.01
C ILE A 423 21.12 20.23 7.94
N VAL A 424 20.40 20.24 6.82
CA VAL A 424 20.65 21.19 5.72
C VAL A 424 20.01 22.56 5.97
N LEU A 425 20.49 23.58 5.25
CA LEU A 425 19.98 24.95 5.34
C LEU A 425 18.47 25.01 5.04
N GLY A 426 17.73 25.72 5.89
CA GLY A 426 16.26 25.86 5.85
C GLY A 426 15.44 24.69 6.41
N SER A 427 16.12 23.61 6.83
CA SER A 427 15.51 22.51 7.59
C SER A 427 15.25 22.91 9.05
N ILE A 428 14.01 22.75 9.51
CA ILE A 428 13.64 22.72 10.93
C ILE A 428 12.88 21.40 11.12
N PRO A 429 13.55 20.31 11.55
CA PRO A 429 12.95 18.98 11.62
C PRO A 429 11.68 18.92 12.49
N LEU A 430 10.60 18.40 11.89
CA LEU A 430 9.28 18.27 12.52
C LEU A 430 8.90 16.80 12.73
N ALA A 431 8.09 16.55 13.76
CA ALA A 431 7.35 15.30 13.95
C ALA A 431 5.85 15.60 14.03
N HIS A 432 5.06 14.90 13.21
CA HIS A 432 3.62 15.14 13.01
C HIS A 432 2.79 14.49 14.12
N ARG A 433 1.80 15.23 14.65
CA ARG A 433 0.75 14.73 15.54
C ARG A 433 -0.44 14.19 14.74
N TYR A 434 -0.74 12.91 14.89
CA TYR A 434 -1.98 12.29 14.38
C TYR A 434 -2.52 11.27 15.39
N GLY A 435 -3.76 10.83 15.19
CA GLY A 435 -4.38 9.68 15.86
C GLY A 435 -4.71 8.60 14.84
N GLY A 436 -5.58 7.66 15.20
CA GLY A 436 -6.10 6.68 14.24
C GLY A 436 -6.94 5.56 14.85
N HIS A 437 -7.76 4.91 14.03
CA HIS A 437 -8.44 3.66 14.36
C HIS A 437 -7.54 2.47 14.00
N GLN A 438 -6.78 1.97 14.97
CA GLN A 438 -5.94 0.79 14.81
C GLN A 438 -6.78 -0.49 15.01
N PHE A 439 -6.74 -1.38 14.01
CA PHE A 439 -7.66 -2.53 13.90
C PHE A 439 -9.16 -2.18 14.03
N GLY A 440 -9.53 -0.92 13.75
CA GLY A 440 -10.90 -0.40 13.88
C GLY A 440 -11.26 0.18 15.25
N ILE A 441 -10.37 0.08 16.24
CA ILE A 441 -10.53 0.67 17.58
C ILE A 441 -9.73 1.98 17.63
N TRP A 442 -10.31 3.04 18.21
CA TRP A 442 -9.59 4.31 18.37
C TRP A 442 -8.38 4.14 19.31
N ALA A 443 -7.17 4.44 18.79
CA ALA A 443 -5.91 4.21 19.48
C ALA A 443 -5.35 5.47 20.19
N ASP A 444 -6.21 6.48 20.39
CA ASP A 444 -5.82 7.80 20.92
C ASP A 444 -4.69 8.44 20.09
N GLN A 445 -3.70 9.05 20.73
CA GLN A 445 -2.62 9.77 20.07
C GLN A 445 -1.52 8.83 19.58
N LEU A 446 -1.25 8.93 18.29
CA LEU A 446 -0.15 8.31 17.59
C LEU A 446 0.87 9.42 17.28
N GLY A 447 1.10 9.74 16.02
CA GLY A 447 2.11 10.67 15.57
C GLY A 447 3.40 9.98 15.11
N ASP A 448 4.34 10.76 14.57
CA ASP A 448 5.60 10.27 14.02
C ASP A 448 6.59 9.77 15.09
N GLY A 449 6.26 8.67 15.76
CA GLY A 449 7.01 8.12 16.90
C GLY A 449 8.42 7.60 16.61
N ARG A 450 8.87 7.66 15.35
CA ARG A 450 10.20 7.26 14.88
C ARG A 450 10.56 7.89 13.53
N ALA A 451 9.99 9.05 13.21
CA ALA A 451 10.18 9.68 11.93
C ALA A 451 10.31 11.20 12.07
N HIS A 452 11.14 11.80 11.23
CA HIS A 452 11.41 13.23 11.22
C HIS A 452 11.22 13.77 9.81
N LEU A 453 10.24 14.65 9.64
CA LEU A 453 10.07 15.47 8.43
C LEU A 453 11.19 16.51 8.44
N ILE A 454 12.23 16.27 7.63
CA ILE A 454 13.41 17.16 7.56
C ILE A 454 13.16 18.38 6.66
N GLY A 455 12.03 18.44 5.96
CA GLY A 455 11.54 19.62 5.26
C GLY A 455 10.90 19.30 3.92
N ILE A 456 10.49 20.34 3.22
CA ILE A 456 9.96 20.29 1.86
C ILE A 456 11.07 20.69 0.88
N TYR A 457 11.33 19.83 -0.11
CA TYR A 457 12.09 20.18 -1.30
C TYR A 457 11.14 20.72 -2.38
N MET A 458 11.61 21.66 -3.19
CA MET A 458 10.93 22.09 -4.41
C MET A 458 11.83 21.82 -5.60
N ASN A 459 11.41 20.92 -6.49
CA ASN A 459 12.21 20.53 -7.66
C ASN A 459 12.12 21.56 -8.81
N ARG A 460 13.00 21.42 -9.80
CA ARG A 460 13.08 22.30 -11.00
C ARG A 460 11.83 22.27 -11.88
N GLN A 461 10.93 21.31 -11.68
CA GLN A 461 9.61 21.25 -12.30
C GLN A 461 8.55 22.06 -11.52
N GLY A 462 8.93 22.68 -10.39
CA GLY A 462 8.06 23.48 -9.53
C GLY A 462 7.23 22.67 -8.54
N GLU A 463 7.51 21.37 -8.39
CA GLU A 463 6.75 20.50 -7.49
C GLU A 463 7.33 20.46 -6.08
N LYS A 464 6.44 20.49 -5.08
CA LYS A 464 6.79 20.24 -3.66
C LYS A 464 6.89 18.74 -3.36
N TRP A 465 7.84 18.38 -2.51
CA TRP A 465 8.07 17.02 -2.00
C TRP A 465 8.50 17.06 -0.52
N GLU A 466 7.77 16.37 0.36
CA GLU A 466 8.06 16.25 1.79
C GLU A 466 9.04 15.09 2.06
N LEU A 467 10.22 15.40 2.61
CA LEU A 467 11.29 14.45 2.91
C LEU A 467 11.25 14.00 4.37
N GLN A 468 11.15 12.70 4.62
CA GLN A 468 11.01 12.15 5.97
C GLN A 468 12.01 11.02 6.24
N LEU A 469 12.90 11.21 7.22
CA LEU A 469 13.79 10.14 7.70
C LEU A 469 13.02 9.24 8.67
N LYS A 470 12.89 7.94 8.35
CA LYS A 470 12.25 6.94 9.21
C LYS A 470 13.29 6.07 9.91
N GLY A 471 13.20 5.95 11.23
CA GLY A 471 14.15 5.22 12.10
C GLY A 471 15.21 6.12 12.76
N SER A 472 15.15 7.43 12.54
CA SER A 472 16.19 8.40 12.87
C SER A 472 16.09 8.99 14.29
N GLY A 473 15.38 8.37 15.24
CA GLY A 473 15.41 8.76 16.66
C GLY A 473 14.02 8.93 17.30
N LYS A 474 14.01 9.27 18.59
CA LYS A 474 12.78 9.49 19.35
C LYS A 474 12.14 10.84 19.04
N THR A 475 10.84 10.92 19.24
CA THR A 475 10.02 12.14 19.17
C THR A 475 9.07 12.17 20.39
N PRO A 476 8.33 13.27 20.62
CA PRO A 476 7.24 13.27 21.60
C PRO A 476 6.22 12.13 21.42
N TYR A 477 6.10 11.62 20.20
CA TYR A 477 5.13 10.62 19.74
C TYR A 477 5.64 9.17 19.85
N SER A 478 6.86 8.91 20.33
CA SER A 478 7.42 7.54 20.36
C SER A 478 6.65 6.55 21.23
N ARG A 479 5.79 7.01 22.15
CA ARG A 479 5.12 6.17 23.15
C ARG A 479 6.16 5.30 23.86
N ASN A 480 5.97 3.98 23.91
CA ASN A 480 6.92 3.04 24.52
C ASN A 480 8.10 2.65 23.60
N GLY A 481 8.11 3.12 22.34
CA GLY A 481 9.13 2.79 21.35
C GLY A 481 10.47 3.48 21.57
N ASP A 482 11.51 2.97 20.89
CA ASP A 482 12.88 3.49 20.95
C ASP A 482 13.21 4.56 19.90
N GLY A 483 12.29 4.84 18.97
CA GLY A 483 12.50 5.79 17.87
C GLY A 483 13.26 5.21 16.65
N ARG A 484 13.56 3.91 16.64
CA ARG A 484 14.35 3.26 15.58
C ARG A 484 13.52 2.44 14.60
N ALA A 485 14.11 2.20 13.44
CA ALA A 485 13.74 1.15 12.50
C ALA A 485 14.90 0.16 12.40
N VAL A 486 14.59 -1.05 11.93
CA VAL A 486 15.52 -2.18 11.83
C VAL A 486 15.74 -2.60 10.39
N LEU A 487 16.92 -3.13 10.10
CA LEU A 487 17.39 -3.52 8.77
C LEU A 487 16.32 -4.29 7.98
N ARG A 488 15.71 -5.34 8.56
CA ARG A 488 14.65 -6.12 7.87
C ARG A 488 13.50 -5.26 7.35
N SER A 489 13.09 -4.25 8.12
CA SER A 489 11.95 -3.41 7.80
C SER A 489 12.32 -2.29 6.82
N SER A 490 13.52 -1.72 6.98
CA SER A 490 14.01 -0.66 6.11
C SER A 490 14.35 -1.18 4.70
N VAL A 491 14.92 -2.39 4.58
CA VAL A 491 15.07 -3.10 3.29
C VAL A 491 13.71 -3.34 2.62
N ARG A 492 12.72 -3.84 3.37
CA ARG A 492 11.37 -4.11 2.86
C ARG A 492 10.65 -2.84 2.40
N GLU A 493 10.70 -1.76 3.17
CA GLU A 493 10.06 -0.49 2.85
C GLU A 493 10.73 0.21 1.66
N PHE A 494 12.06 0.20 1.58
CA PHE A 494 12.81 0.73 0.44
C PHE A 494 12.46 -0.01 -0.86
N LEU A 495 12.56 -1.35 -0.86
CA LEU A 495 12.26 -2.15 -2.05
C LEU A 495 10.78 -2.08 -2.46
N CYS A 496 9.85 -2.05 -1.51
CA CYS A 496 8.42 -2.04 -1.83
C CYS A 496 7.92 -0.68 -2.34
N SER A 497 8.40 0.43 -1.76
CA SER A 497 8.08 1.79 -2.21
C SER A 497 8.40 1.96 -3.70
N GLU A 498 9.60 1.54 -4.10
CA GLU A 498 10.01 1.63 -5.50
C GLU A 498 9.30 0.58 -6.38
N ALA A 499 9.14 -0.66 -5.91
CA ALA A 499 8.40 -1.68 -6.67
C ALA A 499 6.96 -1.26 -7.00
N MET A 500 6.25 -0.63 -6.05
CA MET A 500 4.90 -0.13 -6.26
C MET A 500 4.87 1.02 -7.29
N HIS A 501 5.85 1.92 -7.25
CA HIS A 501 6.00 2.98 -8.26
C HIS A 501 6.19 2.40 -9.67
N TYR A 502 7.10 1.44 -9.85
CA TYR A 502 7.36 0.83 -11.17
C TYR A 502 6.26 -0.16 -11.62
N LEU A 503 5.44 -0.67 -10.71
CA LEU A 503 4.14 -1.31 -11.01
C LEU A 503 3.04 -0.31 -11.42
N ARG A 504 3.32 1.00 -11.38
CA ARG A 504 2.41 2.13 -11.65
C ARG A 504 1.28 2.29 -10.63
N ILE A 505 1.58 2.03 -9.36
CA ILE A 505 0.66 2.22 -8.23
C ILE A 505 1.09 3.47 -7.45
N PRO A 506 0.17 4.40 -7.11
CA PRO A 506 0.50 5.59 -6.31
C PRO A 506 1.09 5.22 -4.94
N THR A 507 2.21 5.84 -4.58
CA THR A 507 3.03 5.45 -3.41
C THR A 507 3.96 6.58 -2.96
N SER A 508 4.35 6.59 -1.69
CA SER A 508 5.60 7.23 -1.26
C SER A 508 6.80 6.58 -1.96
N ARG A 509 7.86 7.37 -2.17
CA ARG A 509 9.14 6.95 -2.76
C ARG A 509 10.20 6.73 -1.69
N ALA A 510 11.24 5.96 -2.00
CA ALA A 510 12.40 5.79 -1.13
C ALA A 510 13.68 6.28 -1.83
N ALA A 511 14.28 7.35 -1.30
CA ALA A 511 15.47 7.96 -1.85
C ALA A 511 16.74 7.16 -1.48
N SER A 512 16.85 6.74 -0.23
CA SER A 512 18.01 6.01 0.28
C SER A 512 17.66 5.03 1.42
N LEU A 513 18.55 4.06 1.61
CA LEU A 513 18.56 3.10 2.72
C LEU A 513 19.94 3.15 3.38
N VAL A 514 19.97 3.44 4.69
CA VAL A 514 21.16 3.46 5.54
C VAL A 514 21.03 2.39 6.62
N VAL A 515 22.11 1.66 6.91
CA VAL A 515 22.19 0.66 7.98
C VAL A 515 23.31 1.05 8.95
N SER A 516 23.16 0.72 10.24
CA SER A 516 24.18 0.87 11.28
C SER A 516 24.33 -0.41 12.08
N ASP A 517 25.50 -0.59 12.70
CA ASP A 517 25.75 -1.68 13.64
C ASP A 517 25.20 -1.42 15.06
N ASP A 518 24.57 -0.26 15.29
CA ASP A 518 23.81 0.01 16.52
C ASP A 518 22.71 -1.05 16.72
N ALA A 519 22.82 -1.80 17.82
CA ALA A 519 21.88 -2.87 18.15
C ALA A 519 20.53 -2.32 18.63
N VAL A 520 19.46 -2.73 17.95
CA VAL A 520 18.08 -2.32 18.18
C VAL A 520 17.27 -3.54 18.64
N TRP A 521 16.64 -3.46 19.81
CA TRP A 521 15.90 -4.60 20.39
C TRP A 521 14.50 -4.72 19.82
N ARG A 522 14.14 -5.89 19.28
CA ARG A 522 12.79 -6.17 18.77
C ARG A 522 12.35 -7.58 19.12
N ASP A 523 11.14 -7.68 19.64
CA ASP A 523 10.37 -8.92 19.60
C ASP A 523 9.65 -8.98 18.25
N GLN A 524 10.20 -9.74 17.30
CA GLN A 524 9.68 -9.75 15.93
C GLN A 524 8.23 -10.24 15.86
N PHE A 525 7.78 -11.11 16.77
CA PHE A 525 6.47 -11.77 16.66
C PHE A 525 5.56 -11.50 17.86
N TYR A 526 5.90 -10.52 18.70
CA TYR A 526 5.18 -10.14 19.92
C TYR A 526 4.91 -11.34 20.86
N ASN A 527 5.88 -12.24 20.97
CA ASN A 527 5.80 -13.51 21.69
C ASN A 527 6.71 -13.60 22.94
N GLY A 528 7.31 -12.49 23.35
CA GLY A 528 8.24 -12.36 24.47
C GLY A 528 9.73 -12.49 24.11
N ASN A 529 10.07 -12.97 22.91
CA ASN A 529 11.45 -13.29 22.53
C ASN A 529 12.13 -12.12 21.82
N ALA A 530 12.48 -11.07 22.58
CA ALA A 530 13.21 -9.93 22.06
C ALA A 530 14.65 -10.29 21.63
N VAL A 531 14.97 -10.05 20.36
CA VAL A 531 16.30 -10.21 19.78
C VAL A 531 16.93 -8.86 19.46
N LYS A 532 18.25 -8.85 19.20
CA LYS A 532 18.95 -7.68 18.64
C LYS A 532 18.93 -7.75 17.13
N GLU A 533 18.39 -6.72 16.49
CA GLU A 533 18.50 -6.46 15.05
C GLU A 533 19.43 -5.27 14.80
N ARG A 534 19.90 -5.08 13.56
CA ARG A 534 20.71 -3.91 13.18
C ARG A 534 19.81 -2.69 12.93
N GLY A 535 20.23 -1.52 13.43
CA GLY A 535 19.54 -0.26 13.19
C GLY A 535 19.59 0.19 11.73
N ALA A 536 18.55 0.85 11.26
CA ALA A 536 18.50 1.41 9.90
C ALA A 536 17.65 2.69 9.80
N VAL A 537 17.95 3.51 8.79
CA VAL A 537 17.16 4.68 8.38
C VAL A 537 16.76 4.55 6.90
N VAL A 538 15.54 4.96 6.58
CA VAL A 538 15.09 5.17 5.18
C VAL A 538 14.78 6.65 4.99
N LEU A 539 15.36 7.30 3.97
CA LEU A 539 14.85 8.59 3.51
C LEU A 539 13.65 8.34 2.60
N ARG A 540 12.46 8.67 3.10
CA ARG A 540 11.19 8.58 2.37
C ARG A 540 10.85 9.94 1.76
N VAL A 541 10.19 9.93 0.61
CA VAL A 541 9.76 11.15 -0.09
C VAL A 541 8.32 11.00 -0.57
N ALA A 542 7.45 11.96 -0.28
CA ALA A 542 6.04 11.96 -0.69
C ALA A 542 5.58 13.36 -1.09
N LYS A 543 4.44 13.48 -1.77
CA LYS A 543 3.79 14.78 -2.00
C LYS A 543 3.19 15.36 -0.71
N SER A 544 2.74 14.49 0.19
CA SER A 544 2.44 14.82 1.58
C SER A 544 2.39 13.60 2.50
N TRP A 545 2.68 13.79 3.78
CA TRP A 545 2.50 12.83 4.87
C TRP A 545 1.20 13.02 5.67
N PHE A 546 0.24 13.84 5.19
CA PHE A 546 -1.09 13.93 5.81
C PHE A 546 -1.96 12.68 5.62
N ARG A 547 -2.60 12.26 6.72
CA ARG A 547 -3.32 10.98 6.90
C ARG A 547 -4.78 11.25 7.26
N ILE A 548 -5.67 10.27 7.11
CA ILE A 548 -7.02 10.35 7.71
C ILE A 548 -6.91 10.59 9.22
N GLY A 549 -5.99 9.89 9.88
CA GLY A 549 -5.63 10.07 11.29
C GLY A 549 -5.20 11.49 11.71
N SER A 550 -4.72 12.33 10.78
CA SER A 550 -4.36 13.73 11.03
C SER A 550 -5.59 14.62 11.27
N LEU A 551 -6.70 14.32 10.60
CA LEU A 551 -7.97 15.03 10.78
C LEU A 551 -8.78 14.42 11.93
N GLU A 552 -8.76 13.08 12.07
CA GLU A 552 -9.48 12.38 13.14
C GLU A 552 -9.08 12.86 14.55
N ILE A 553 -7.79 13.11 14.82
CA ILE A 553 -7.36 13.53 16.16
C ILE A 553 -7.92 14.91 16.54
N LEU A 554 -7.98 15.84 15.59
CA LEU A 554 -8.48 17.19 15.83
C LEU A 554 -10.00 17.18 16.01
N ALA A 555 -10.72 16.40 15.20
CA ALA A 555 -12.15 16.17 15.34
C ALA A 555 -12.49 15.47 16.68
N HIS A 556 -11.73 14.44 17.07
CA HIS A 556 -11.93 13.68 18.31
C HIS A 556 -11.71 14.54 19.57
N TYR A 557 -10.73 15.45 19.55
CA TYR A 557 -10.45 16.35 20.67
C TYR A 557 -11.26 17.66 20.65
N GLY A 558 -12.12 17.87 19.65
CA GLY A 558 -12.90 19.11 19.51
C GLY A 558 -12.05 20.33 19.13
N GLU A 559 -10.86 20.13 18.59
CA GLU A 559 -9.92 21.18 18.14
C GLU A 559 -10.39 21.74 16.78
N LEU A 560 -11.66 22.18 16.68
CA LEU A 560 -12.38 22.39 15.41
C LEU A 560 -11.82 23.52 14.53
N ASP A 561 -11.29 24.59 15.12
CA ASP A 561 -10.68 25.67 14.33
C ASP A 561 -9.31 25.26 13.78
N LEU A 562 -8.57 24.41 14.50
CA LEU A 562 -7.33 23.79 14.03
C LEU A 562 -7.61 22.73 12.95
N LEU A 563 -8.70 21.97 13.09
CA LEU A 563 -9.20 21.05 12.06
C LEU A 563 -9.53 21.80 10.76
N ARG A 564 -10.22 22.95 10.84
CA ARG A 564 -10.54 23.79 9.69
C ARG A 564 -9.28 24.35 9.03
N MET A 565 -8.39 24.93 9.83
CA MET A 565 -7.10 25.48 9.39
C MET A 565 -6.24 24.43 8.68
N LEU A 566 -6.12 23.22 9.24
CA LEU A 566 -5.36 22.13 8.64
C LEU A 566 -6.02 21.63 7.35
N LEU A 567 -7.34 21.52 7.30
CA LEU A 567 -8.05 21.07 6.10
C LEU A 567 -7.97 22.10 4.96
N ASP A 568 -8.17 23.39 5.25
CA ASP A 568 -8.03 24.46 4.24
C ASP A 568 -6.59 24.50 3.69
N PHE A 569 -5.57 24.34 4.55
CA PHE A 569 -4.16 24.22 4.14
C PHE A 569 -3.92 23.01 3.22
N ILE A 570 -4.40 21.82 3.61
CA ILE A 570 -4.26 20.58 2.82
C ILE A 570 -4.91 20.74 1.44
N ILE A 571 -6.08 21.35 1.36
CA ILE A 571 -6.77 21.57 0.08
C ILE A 571 -5.98 22.56 -0.79
N GLN A 572 -5.54 23.70 -0.22
CA GLN A 572 -4.77 24.71 -0.92
C GLN A 572 -3.44 24.17 -1.50
N GLU A 573 -2.73 23.32 -0.74
CA GLU A 573 -1.39 22.82 -1.09
C GLU A 573 -1.40 21.56 -1.95
N HIS A 574 -2.45 20.72 -1.89
CA HIS A 574 -2.45 19.40 -2.50
C HIS A 574 -3.65 19.08 -3.40
N PHE A 575 -4.71 19.90 -3.40
CA PHE A 575 -5.92 19.70 -4.20
C PHE A 575 -6.23 20.91 -5.10
N PRO A 576 -5.32 21.31 -6.02
CA PRO A 576 -5.46 22.54 -6.82
C PRO A 576 -6.65 22.55 -7.81
N SER A 577 -7.36 21.43 -7.95
CA SER A 577 -8.65 21.35 -8.68
C SER A 577 -9.86 21.73 -7.84
N VAL A 578 -9.69 22.01 -6.54
CA VAL A 578 -10.73 22.42 -5.59
C VAL A 578 -10.53 23.91 -5.28
N ASP A 579 -11.50 24.76 -5.60
CA ASP A 579 -11.42 26.18 -5.22
C ASP A 579 -11.71 26.36 -3.73
N VAL A 580 -10.68 26.76 -2.98
CA VAL A 580 -10.74 27.07 -1.54
C VAL A 580 -11.68 28.22 -1.17
N LYS A 581 -12.24 28.94 -2.14
CA LYS A 581 -13.27 29.98 -1.91
C LYS A 581 -14.68 29.42 -1.94
N GLU A 582 -14.92 28.38 -2.74
CA GLU A 582 -16.28 27.83 -2.93
C GLU A 582 -16.83 27.23 -1.62
N PRO A 583 -18.16 27.28 -1.40
CA PRO A 583 -18.77 26.71 -0.20
C PRO A 583 -18.57 25.19 -0.09
N ASN A 584 -18.49 24.49 -1.23
CA ASN A 584 -18.45 23.02 -1.30
C ASN A 584 -17.04 22.43 -1.26
N ARG A 585 -15.98 23.21 -1.06
CA ARG A 585 -14.57 22.77 -1.11
C ARG A 585 -14.29 21.45 -0.34
N TYR A 586 -14.94 21.25 0.81
CA TYR A 586 -14.79 20.04 1.64
C TYR A 586 -15.48 18.81 1.03
N LEU A 587 -16.57 18.99 0.27
CA LEU A 587 -17.21 17.94 -0.52
C LEU A 587 -16.36 17.56 -1.74
N ASP A 588 -15.81 18.56 -2.44
CA ASP A 588 -15.01 18.33 -3.65
C ASP A 588 -13.67 17.64 -3.31
N PHE A 589 -13.04 18.06 -2.22
CA PHE A 589 -11.96 17.34 -1.55
C PHE A 589 -12.37 15.89 -1.22
N PHE A 590 -13.46 15.70 -0.46
CA PHE A 590 -13.88 14.36 -0.03
C PHE A 590 -14.21 13.44 -1.21
N SER A 591 -14.87 13.95 -2.25
CA SER A 591 -15.14 13.25 -3.51
C SER A 591 -13.86 12.82 -4.22
N THR A 592 -12.83 13.68 -4.22
CA THR A 592 -11.51 13.34 -4.77
C THR A 592 -10.85 12.22 -3.98
N VAL A 593 -10.81 12.31 -2.64
CA VAL A 593 -10.20 11.27 -1.78
C VAL A 593 -10.95 9.94 -1.89
N VAL A 594 -12.27 9.94 -1.93
CA VAL A 594 -13.10 8.73 -2.13
C VAL A 594 -12.80 8.07 -3.48
N SER A 595 -12.72 8.86 -4.56
CA SER A 595 -12.43 8.37 -5.92
C SER A 595 -11.01 7.79 -6.05
N GLU A 596 -10.00 8.51 -5.58
CA GLU A 596 -8.60 8.06 -5.69
C GLU A 596 -8.31 6.88 -4.75
N THR A 597 -8.90 6.82 -3.56
CA THR A 597 -8.80 5.65 -2.66
C THR A 597 -9.46 4.42 -3.26
N ALA A 598 -10.60 4.56 -3.95
CA ALA A 598 -11.23 3.46 -4.68
C ALA A 598 -10.32 2.92 -5.80
N GLN A 599 -9.67 3.82 -6.55
CA GLN A 599 -8.72 3.46 -7.60
C GLN A 599 -7.44 2.81 -7.06
N LEU A 600 -6.89 3.33 -5.96
CA LEU A 600 -5.70 2.79 -5.30
C LEU A 600 -5.90 1.35 -4.86
N ILE A 601 -7.02 1.05 -4.18
CA ILE A 601 -7.29 -0.30 -3.68
C ILE A 601 -7.58 -1.24 -4.85
N ALA A 602 -8.27 -0.79 -5.90
CA ALA A 602 -8.43 -1.59 -7.13
C ALA A 602 -7.08 -1.93 -7.79
N LEU A 603 -6.10 -1.01 -7.77
CA LEU A 603 -4.73 -1.27 -8.22
C LEU A 603 -4.02 -2.30 -7.33
N TRP A 604 -4.08 -2.18 -6.00
CA TRP A 604 -3.53 -3.18 -5.06
C TRP A 604 -4.05 -4.58 -5.37
N MET A 605 -5.37 -4.73 -5.52
CA MET A 605 -6.00 -6.02 -5.81
C MET A 605 -5.62 -6.59 -7.19
N SER A 606 -5.32 -5.73 -8.17
CA SER A 606 -4.90 -6.15 -9.52
C SER A 606 -3.49 -6.77 -9.60
N VAL A 607 -2.63 -6.47 -8.62
CA VAL A 607 -1.27 -7.05 -8.47
C VAL A 607 -1.16 -8.04 -7.30
N GLY A 608 -2.24 -8.25 -6.56
CA GLY A 608 -2.25 -9.17 -5.41
C GLY A 608 -1.54 -8.60 -4.18
N PHE A 609 -1.45 -7.28 -4.04
CA PHE A 609 -0.84 -6.63 -2.89
C PHE A 609 -1.82 -6.58 -1.71
N ALA A 610 -1.40 -7.12 -0.56
CA ALA A 610 -2.03 -6.92 0.74
C ALA A 610 -1.13 -6.03 1.60
N HIS A 611 -1.67 -4.93 2.12
CA HIS A 611 -0.92 -3.97 2.93
C HIS A 611 -0.68 -4.47 4.38
N GLY A 612 -1.60 -5.27 4.91
CA GLY A 612 -1.50 -5.91 6.23
C GLY A 612 -1.76 -5.03 7.45
N VAL A 613 -1.79 -3.69 7.31
CA VAL A 613 -2.08 -2.74 8.41
C VAL A 613 -2.88 -1.53 7.88
N CYS A 614 -4.09 -1.78 7.37
CA CYS A 614 -4.95 -0.74 6.80
C CYS A 614 -5.69 0.11 7.86
N ASN A 615 -4.99 0.56 8.91
CA ASN A 615 -5.50 1.53 9.87
C ASN A 615 -5.71 2.91 9.22
N THR A 616 -6.52 3.79 9.81
CA THR A 616 -6.72 5.16 9.28
C THR A 616 -5.48 6.05 9.40
N ASP A 617 -4.58 5.76 10.34
CA ASP A 617 -3.24 6.38 10.41
C ASP A 617 -2.36 6.03 9.20
N ASN A 618 -2.61 4.91 8.50
CA ASN A 618 -1.84 4.52 7.31
C ASN A 618 -2.52 4.87 5.97
N PHE A 619 -3.66 5.58 6.01
CA PHE A 619 -4.33 6.05 4.80
C PHE A 619 -3.96 7.52 4.54
N SER A 620 -3.13 7.76 3.52
CA SER A 620 -2.80 9.11 3.03
C SER A 620 -4.03 9.79 2.44
N LEU A 621 -4.24 11.07 2.75
CA LEU A 621 -5.30 11.86 2.12
C LEU A 621 -5.11 12.01 0.61
N LEU A 622 -3.87 11.98 0.14
CA LEU A 622 -3.54 12.03 -1.30
C LEU A 622 -3.71 10.66 -1.98
N SER A 623 -4.29 9.66 -1.30
CA SER A 623 -4.57 8.31 -1.82
C SER A 623 -3.34 7.63 -2.43
N ILE A 624 -2.18 7.80 -1.79
CA ILE A 624 -0.93 7.08 -2.07
C ILE A 624 -0.68 5.98 -1.03
N THR A 625 -0.06 4.88 -1.45
CA THR A 625 0.42 3.82 -0.56
C THR A 625 1.55 4.35 0.34
N ILE A 626 1.44 4.19 1.66
CA ILE A 626 2.43 4.65 2.66
C ILE A 626 2.65 3.60 3.75
N ASP A 627 3.69 3.78 4.58
CA ASP A 627 3.97 2.98 5.78
C ASP A 627 3.99 1.44 5.57
N TYR A 628 4.89 1.01 4.69
CA TYR A 628 5.18 -0.40 4.40
C TYR A 628 5.73 -1.18 5.62
N GLY A 629 4.84 -1.80 6.38
CA GLY A 629 5.18 -2.78 7.42
C GLY A 629 5.05 -4.24 6.93
N PRO A 630 4.18 -5.05 7.56
CA PRO A 630 3.94 -6.44 7.16
C PRO A 630 3.01 -6.56 5.94
N PHE A 631 3.41 -5.94 4.83
CA PHE A 631 2.76 -6.16 3.53
C PHE A 631 3.11 -7.54 2.94
N GLY A 632 2.41 -7.95 1.91
CA GLY A 632 2.81 -9.08 1.08
C GLY A 632 2.17 -9.04 -0.31
N PHE A 633 2.92 -9.47 -1.32
CA PHE A 633 2.35 -9.84 -2.61
C PHE A 633 1.93 -11.31 -2.55
N MET A 634 0.65 -11.56 -2.79
CA MET A 634 0.04 -12.88 -2.80
C MET A 634 0.68 -13.78 -3.87
N GLU A 635 1.18 -14.95 -3.44
CA GLU A 635 1.82 -15.93 -4.32
C GLU A 635 0.76 -16.86 -4.90
N ALA A 636 0.40 -17.96 -4.23
CA ALA A 636 -0.81 -18.72 -4.56
C ALA A 636 -2.06 -17.85 -4.35
N TYR A 637 -3.02 -17.89 -5.27
CA TYR A 637 -4.25 -17.09 -5.12
C TYR A 637 -5.11 -17.60 -3.95
N ASN A 638 -5.27 -16.75 -2.94
CA ASN A 638 -6.06 -16.99 -1.74
C ASN A 638 -6.75 -15.68 -1.30
N PRO A 639 -8.09 -15.56 -1.38
CA PRO A 639 -8.80 -14.35 -0.96
C PRO A 639 -8.71 -14.07 0.55
N ASP A 640 -8.37 -15.08 1.35
CA ASP A 640 -8.11 -14.99 2.79
C ASP A 640 -6.61 -14.81 3.13
N PHE A 641 -5.77 -14.47 2.15
CA PHE A 641 -4.35 -14.18 2.38
C PHE A 641 -4.16 -12.99 3.33
N VAL A 642 -3.47 -13.24 4.45
CA VAL A 642 -3.05 -12.25 5.45
C VAL A 642 -1.52 -12.26 5.50
N PRO A 643 -0.85 -11.14 5.17
CA PRO A 643 0.61 -11.06 5.25
C PRO A 643 1.13 -10.75 6.67
N ASN A 644 0.27 -10.24 7.56
CA ASN A 644 0.60 -9.77 8.89
C ASN A 644 0.29 -10.82 9.96
N THR A 645 1.31 -11.38 10.61
CA THR A 645 1.09 -12.39 11.66
C THR A 645 0.62 -11.84 13.01
N SER A 646 0.27 -10.55 13.07
CA SER A 646 -0.42 -9.92 14.20
C SER A 646 -1.85 -9.50 13.86
N ASP A 647 -2.39 -9.95 12.73
CA ASP A 647 -3.79 -9.78 12.32
C ASP A 647 -4.57 -11.09 12.53
N ASP A 648 -4.70 -11.52 13.79
CA ASP A 648 -5.35 -12.79 14.17
C ASP A 648 -6.82 -12.87 13.72
N GLU A 649 -7.54 -11.74 13.78
CA GLU A 649 -8.91 -11.60 13.27
C GLU A 649 -9.01 -11.58 11.74
N ARG A 650 -7.86 -11.51 11.04
CA ARG A 650 -7.75 -11.38 9.58
C ARG A 650 -8.47 -10.16 9.00
N ARG A 651 -8.54 -9.06 9.77
CA ARG A 651 -9.21 -7.81 9.42
C ARG A 651 -8.66 -7.22 8.13
N TYR A 652 -7.35 -7.35 7.91
CA TYR A 652 -6.60 -6.78 6.79
C TYR A 652 -6.19 -7.85 5.76
N LYS A 653 -6.89 -9.00 5.73
CA LYS A 653 -6.81 -9.98 4.64
C LYS A 653 -7.12 -9.34 3.28
N ILE A 654 -6.50 -9.86 2.23
CA ILE A 654 -6.53 -9.24 0.90
C ILE A 654 -7.97 -8.99 0.40
N GLY A 655 -8.87 -9.99 0.51
CA GLY A 655 -10.27 -9.88 0.08
C GLY A 655 -11.14 -8.89 0.88
N ASN A 656 -10.65 -8.34 1.99
CA ASN A 656 -11.38 -7.34 2.79
C ASN A 656 -10.87 -5.90 2.58
N GLN A 657 -9.81 -5.67 1.79
CA GLN A 657 -9.19 -4.34 1.67
C GLN A 657 -10.14 -3.26 1.11
N ALA A 658 -11.03 -3.58 0.17
CA ALA A 658 -12.05 -2.64 -0.32
C ALA A 658 -13.05 -2.23 0.78
N ASN A 659 -13.45 -3.20 1.60
CA ASN A 659 -14.32 -2.98 2.77
C ASN A 659 -13.65 -2.05 3.81
N ILE A 660 -12.35 -2.24 4.03
CA ILE A 660 -11.57 -1.39 4.94
C ILE A 660 -11.34 0.00 4.33
N GLY A 661 -11.22 0.12 3.00
CA GLY A 661 -11.26 1.42 2.31
C GLY A 661 -12.54 2.19 2.60
N MET A 662 -13.70 1.55 2.44
CA MET A 662 -15.01 2.11 2.80
C MET A 662 -15.09 2.50 4.28
N PHE A 663 -14.60 1.66 5.20
CA PHE A 663 -14.55 1.97 6.63
C PHE A 663 -13.66 3.18 6.94
N ASN A 664 -12.48 3.28 6.32
CA ASN A 664 -11.55 4.39 6.53
C ASN A 664 -12.09 5.71 5.93
N LEU A 665 -12.76 5.66 4.78
CA LEU A 665 -13.43 6.82 4.18
C LEU A 665 -14.65 7.28 5.00
N ASN A 666 -15.38 6.35 5.63
CA ASN A 666 -16.40 6.68 6.64
C ASN A 666 -15.79 7.36 7.89
N LYS A 667 -14.58 6.97 8.29
CA LYS A 667 -13.85 7.65 9.37
C LYS A 667 -13.36 9.05 8.98
N LEU A 668 -12.93 9.25 7.74
CA LEU A 668 -12.69 10.59 7.19
C LEU A 668 -13.98 11.44 7.22
N LEU A 669 -15.12 10.90 6.77
CA LEU A 669 -16.41 11.60 6.84
C LEU A 669 -16.82 11.96 8.27
N GLN A 670 -16.61 11.06 9.24
CA GLN A 670 -16.84 11.34 10.66
C GLN A 670 -15.96 12.48 11.18
N ALA A 671 -14.71 12.59 10.73
CA ALA A 671 -13.82 13.71 11.06
C ALA A 671 -14.21 15.03 10.37
N LEU A 672 -14.78 14.99 9.16
CA LEU A 672 -15.22 16.18 8.42
C LEU A 672 -16.58 16.73 8.92
N ASN A 673 -17.46 15.87 9.43
CA ASN A 673 -18.82 16.23 9.85
C ASN A 673 -18.97 17.48 10.75
N PRO A 674 -18.06 17.82 11.68
CA PRO A 674 -18.13 19.07 12.45
C PRO A 674 -18.04 20.35 11.61
N LEU A 675 -17.45 20.29 10.40
CA LEU A 675 -17.27 21.44 9.50
C LEU A 675 -18.36 21.58 8.43
N LEU A 676 -19.20 20.55 8.23
CA LEU A 676 -20.18 20.50 7.15
C LEU A 676 -21.58 20.99 7.59
N ASP A 677 -22.30 21.70 6.73
CA ASP A 677 -23.72 22.02 6.96
C ASP A 677 -24.64 20.77 6.79
N PRO A 678 -25.94 20.81 7.16
CA PRO A 678 -26.84 19.66 7.04
C PRO A 678 -27.02 19.11 5.62
N ARG A 679 -27.02 19.97 4.60
CA ARG A 679 -27.11 19.58 3.18
C ARG A 679 -25.77 19.00 2.72
N GLN A 680 -24.65 19.59 3.12
CA GLN A 680 -23.32 19.06 2.85
C GLN A 680 -23.12 17.67 3.45
N LYS A 681 -23.58 17.43 4.69
CA LYS A 681 -23.59 16.10 5.31
C LYS A 681 -24.35 15.06 4.47
N GLN A 682 -25.51 15.43 3.92
CA GLN A 682 -26.29 14.55 3.03
C GLN A 682 -25.55 14.25 1.71
N LEU A 683 -24.94 15.27 1.09
CA LEU A 683 -24.17 15.09 -0.14
C LEU A 683 -22.89 14.26 0.08
N ALA A 684 -22.21 14.46 1.20
CA ALA A 684 -21.03 13.67 1.56
C ALA A 684 -21.36 12.20 1.82
N ALA A 685 -22.52 11.90 2.42
CA ALA A 685 -23.02 10.53 2.53
C ALA A 685 -23.26 9.90 1.14
N GLN A 686 -23.88 10.62 0.21
CA GLN A 686 -24.12 10.14 -1.17
C GLN A 686 -22.81 9.93 -1.96
N ILE A 687 -21.80 10.78 -1.76
CA ILE A 687 -20.45 10.59 -2.31
C ILE A 687 -19.83 9.28 -1.80
N LEU A 688 -19.94 9.01 -0.49
CA LEU A 688 -19.44 7.77 0.13
C LEU A 688 -20.21 6.53 -0.34
N GLU A 689 -21.54 6.61 -0.49
CA GLU A 689 -22.37 5.56 -1.09
C GLU A 689 -21.95 5.19 -2.53
N GLY A 690 -21.32 6.12 -3.25
CA GLY A 690 -20.73 5.87 -4.58
C GLY A 690 -19.44 5.06 -4.58
N TYR A 691 -18.71 4.96 -3.46
CA TYR A 691 -17.40 4.28 -3.37
C TYR A 691 -17.38 2.86 -3.97
N PRO A 692 -18.34 1.95 -3.68
CA PRO A 692 -18.29 0.59 -4.20
C PRO A 692 -18.40 0.54 -5.72
N ILE A 693 -19.16 1.45 -6.33
CA ILE A 693 -19.34 1.52 -7.79
C ILE A 693 -18.04 1.97 -8.48
N LEU A 694 -17.33 2.93 -7.88
CA LEU A 694 -16.02 3.41 -8.37
C LEU A 694 -14.97 2.29 -8.28
N TYR A 695 -14.90 1.62 -7.12
CA TYR A 695 -14.01 0.49 -6.89
C TYR A 695 -14.29 -0.66 -7.88
N ASP A 696 -15.54 -1.11 -7.99
CA ASP A 696 -15.92 -2.24 -8.85
C ASP A 696 -15.65 -1.94 -10.33
N THR A 697 -15.96 -0.72 -10.78
CA THR A 697 -15.69 -0.29 -12.16
C THR A 697 -14.20 -0.40 -12.45
N ARG A 698 -13.36 0.14 -11.55
CA ARG A 698 -11.91 0.13 -11.73
C ARG A 698 -11.31 -1.28 -11.63
N PHE A 699 -11.80 -2.11 -10.71
CA PHE A 699 -11.40 -3.51 -10.58
C PHE A 699 -11.69 -4.28 -11.89
N ARG A 700 -12.91 -4.16 -12.42
CA ARG A 700 -13.31 -4.82 -13.68
C ARG A 700 -12.47 -4.34 -14.87
N GLU A 701 -12.17 -3.04 -14.98
CA GLU A 701 -11.24 -2.52 -16.00
C GLU A 701 -9.86 -3.16 -15.93
N LEU A 702 -9.26 -3.18 -14.74
CA LEU A 702 -7.92 -3.73 -14.52
C LEU A 702 -7.88 -5.23 -14.85
N PHE A 703 -8.82 -6.03 -14.34
CA PHE A 703 -8.84 -7.47 -14.64
C PHE A 703 -9.16 -7.78 -16.11
N LYS A 704 -9.97 -6.97 -16.79
CA LYS A 704 -10.15 -7.07 -18.25
C LYS A 704 -8.87 -6.78 -19.03
N ALA A 705 -8.10 -5.77 -18.61
CA ALA A 705 -6.79 -5.48 -19.22
C ALA A 705 -5.79 -6.63 -18.97
N LYS A 706 -5.77 -7.20 -17.76
CA LYS A 706 -4.98 -8.39 -17.41
C LYS A 706 -5.36 -9.64 -18.22
N LEU A 707 -6.62 -9.73 -18.68
CA LEU A 707 -7.12 -10.75 -19.62
C LEU A 707 -6.99 -10.34 -21.11
N GLY A 708 -6.47 -9.15 -21.41
CA GLY A 708 -6.34 -8.66 -22.78
C GLY A 708 -7.67 -8.40 -23.51
N LEU A 709 -8.79 -8.25 -22.81
CA LEU A 709 -10.10 -8.09 -23.41
C LEU A 709 -10.34 -6.65 -23.89
N LEU A 710 -10.85 -6.49 -25.12
CA LEU A 710 -11.24 -5.19 -25.68
C LEU A 710 -12.76 -4.99 -25.62
N GLY A 711 -13.21 -3.73 -25.67
CA GLY A 711 -14.63 -3.36 -25.62
C GLY A 711 -15.32 -3.66 -24.27
N LYS A 712 -16.66 -3.68 -24.27
CA LYS A 712 -17.49 -4.03 -23.10
C LYS A 712 -18.41 -5.19 -23.46
N SER A 713 -18.41 -6.26 -22.67
CA SER A 713 -19.36 -7.37 -22.76
C SER A 713 -19.92 -7.73 -21.38
N LYS A 714 -21.20 -8.13 -21.32
CA LYS A 714 -21.86 -8.50 -20.05
C LYS A 714 -21.27 -9.76 -19.40
N GLY A 715 -20.57 -10.60 -20.16
CA GLY A 715 -19.90 -11.80 -19.66
C GLY A 715 -18.44 -11.61 -19.22
N ASP A 716 -17.93 -10.38 -19.22
CA ASP A 716 -16.55 -10.10 -18.80
C ASP A 716 -16.34 -10.47 -17.31
N ASP A 717 -17.32 -10.15 -16.45
CA ASP A 717 -17.24 -10.34 -15.00
C ASP A 717 -17.35 -11.82 -14.60
N ASP A 718 -18.25 -12.57 -15.25
CA ASP A 718 -18.34 -14.05 -15.15
C ASP A 718 -16.99 -14.71 -15.42
N LEU A 719 -16.30 -14.26 -16.48
CA LEU A 719 -15.06 -14.85 -16.98
C LEU A 719 -13.86 -14.57 -16.06
N ILE A 720 -13.85 -13.39 -15.42
CA ILE A 720 -12.86 -13.01 -14.40
C ILE A 720 -13.07 -13.85 -13.14
N ALA A 721 -14.30 -13.88 -12.60
CA ALA A 721 -14.60 -14.62 -11.37
C ALA A 721 -14.38 -16.13 -11.55
N PHE A 722 -14.72 -16.69 -12.73
CA PHE A 722 -14.42 -18.09 -13.04
C PHE A 722 -12.91 -18.36 -13.10
N LEU A 723 -12.08 -17.45 -13.64
CA LEU A 723 -10.61 -17.61 -13.57
C LEU A 723 -10.12 -17.62 -12.13
N LEU A 724 -10.54 -16.65 -11.31
CA LEU A 724 -10.12 -16.54 -9.91
C LEU A 724 -10.53 -17.77 -9.10
N HIS A 725 -11.74 -18.29 -9.32
CA HIS A 725 -12.20 -19.54 -8.72
C HIS A 725 -11.33 -20.75 -9.12
N LEU A 726 -10.92 -20.85 -10.39
CA LEU A 726 -9.98 -21.90 -10.83
C LEU A 726 -8.62 -21.77 -10.14
N MET A 727 -8.11 -20.54 -10.00
CA MET A 727 -6.83 -20.27 -9.33
C MET A 727 -6.89 -20.65 -7.84
N GLU A 728 -7.99 -20.33 -7.17
CA GLU A 728 -8.25 -20.70 -5.76
C GLU A 728 -8.26 -22.22 -5.58
N LYS A 729 -9.04 -22.95 -6.39
CA LYS A 729 -9.16 -24.42 -6.28
C LYS A 729 -7.95 -25.20 -6.80
N THR A 730 -6.86 -24.51 -7.18
CA THR A 730 -5.59 -25.13 -7.59
C THR A 730 -4.36 -24.51 -6.94
N GLU A 731 -4.53 -23.53 -6.04
CA GLU A 731 -3.45 -22.75 -5.42
C GLU A 731 -2.48 -22.15 -6.48
N ALA A 732 -3.00 -21.80 -7.66
CA ALA A 732 -2.18 -21.32 -8.77
C ALA A 732 -1.62 -19.92 -8.47
N ASP A 733 -0.35 -19.70 -8.86
CA ASP A 733 0.33 -18.43 -8.60
C ASP A 733 -0.38 -17.26 -9.30
N PHE A 734 -0.73 -16.23 -8.53
CA PHE A 734 -1.53 -15.11 -9.00
C PHE A 734 -0.83 -14.32 -10.11
N THR A 735 0.42 -13.93 -9.87
CA THR A 735 1.20 -13.12 -10.83
C THR A 735 1.50 -13.93 -12.09
N MET A 736 1.98 -15.16 -11.91
CA MET A 736 2.46 -15.98 -13.00
C MET A 736 1.35 -16.65 -13.81
N THR A 737 0.14 -16.87 -13.25
CA THR A 737 -1.03 -17.27 -14.05
C THR A 737 -1.37 -16.20 -15.08
N PHE A 738 -1.53 -14.94 -14.66
CA PHE A 738 -1.80 -13.84 -15.59
C PHE A 738 -0.62 -13.60 -16.54
N ARG A 739 0.62 -13.68 -16.06
CA ARG A 739 1.81 -13.49 -16.91
C ARG A 739 1.94 -14.55 -18.00
N GLN A 740 1.74 -15.82 -17.66
CA GLN A 740 1.83 -16.93 -18.60
C GLN A 740 0.63 -16.93 -19.56
N LEU A 741 -0.55 -16.49 -19.12
CA LEU A 741 -1.71 -16.24 -19.99
C LEU A 741 -1.45 -15.13 -21.03
N SER A 742 -0.61 -14.14 -20.71
CA SER A 742 -0.09 -13.18 -21.70
C SER A 742 0.84 -13.81 -22.72
N GLU A 743 1.67 -14.78 -22.29
CA GLU A 743 2.76 -15.34 -23.09
C GLU A 743 2.30 -16.53 -23.98
N ILE A 744 1.27 -17.29 -23.59
CA ILE A 744 0.72 -18.43 -24.36
C ILE A 744 -0.09 -18.03 -25.61
N THR A 745 -0.10 -18.88 -26.63
CA THR A 745 -0.89 -18.65 -27.87
C THR A 745 -2.34 -19.17 -27.77
N GLN A 746 -3.22 -18.64 -28.62
CA GLN A 746 -4.61 -19.13 -28.73
C GLN A 746 -4.69 -20.59 -29.21
N SER A 747 -3.71 -21.07 -29.98
CA SER A 747 -3.70 -22.48 -30.42
C SER A 747 -3.31 -23.41 -29.28
N GLN A 748 -2.22 -23.10 -28.56
CA GLN A 748 -1.79 -23.84 -27.36
C GLN A 748 -2.90 -23.91 -26.29
N LEU A 749 -3.66 -22.82 -26.11
CA LEU A 749 -4.84 -22.83 -25.25
C LEU A 749 -5.95 -23.75 -25.80
N ARG A 750 -6.31 -23.62 -27.08
CA ARG A 750 -7.38 -24.41 -27.73
C ARG A 750 -7.11 -25.92 -27.71
N GLU A 751 -5.85 -26.29 -27.91
CA GLU A 751 -5.34 -27.67 -27.87
C GLU A 751 -5.12 -28.18 -26.42
N LEU A 752 -5.25 -27.29 -25.42
CA LEU A 752 -4.85 -27.51 -24.01
C LEU A 752 -3.37 -27.93 -23.86
N SER A 753 -2.56 -27.67 -24.89
CA SER A 753 -1.14 -27.96 -25.00
C SER A 753 -0.32 -26.89 -24.25
N ILE A 754 -0.50 -26.85 -22.93
CA ILE A 754 0.25 -25.96 -22.04
C ILE A 754 1.71 -26.44 -21.94
N PRO A 755 2.72 -25.62 -22.30
CA PRO A 755 4.13 -25.97 -22.11
C PRO A 755 4.55 -26.02 -20.62
N GLN A 756 5.59 -26.80 -20.28
CA GLN A 756 6.00 -26.99 -18.88
C GLN A 756 6.54 -25.71 -18.22
N GLN A 757 7.19 -24.83 -18.98
CA GLN A 757 7.66 -23.53 -18.49
C GLN A 757 6.51 -22.58 -18.09
N PHE A 758 5.28 -22.85 -18.53
CA PHE A 758 4.08 -22.16 -18.03
C PHE A 758 3.51 -22.93 -16.83
N TRP A 759 4.32 -23.00 -15.77
CA TRP A 759 4.08 -23.82 -14.58
C TRP A 759 2.82 -23.44 -13.78
N ALA A 760 2.39 -22.17 -13.81
CA ALA A 760 1.17 -21.71 -13.16
C ALA A 760 -0.07 -22.06 -14.01
N LEU A 761 0.02 -21.90 -15.34
CA LEU A 761 -0.99 -22.45 -16.26
C LEU A 761 -1.08 -23.99 -16.20
N LYS A 762 0.03 -24.69 -15.95
CA LYS A 762 0.02 -26.13 -15.66
C LYS A 762 -0.72 -26.44 -14.37
N MET A 763 -0.54 -25.65 -13.31
CA MET A 763 -1.24 -25.86 -12.04
C MET A 763 -2.75 -25.70 -12.21
N ILE A 764 -3.20 -24.58 -12.78
CA ILE A 764 -4.63 -24.30 -12.98
C ILE A 764 -5.28 -25.27 -13.99
N SER A 765 -4.53 -25.78 -14.98
CA SER A 765 -5.02 -26.79 -15.93
C SER A 765 -5.37 -28.14 -15.31
N LYS A 766 -4.94 -28.42 -14.08
CA LYS A 766 -5.34 -29.63 -13.33
C LYS A 766 -6.82 -29.60 -12.96
N HIS A 767 -7.47 -28.42 -12.91
CA HIS A 767 -8.87 -28.35 -12.54
C HIS A 767 -9.78 -28.80 -13.68
N LYS A 768 -10.70 -29.73 -13.39
CA LYS A 768 -11.65 -30.32 -14.35
C LYS A 768 -12.50 -29.33 -15.17
N LEU A 769 -12.56 -28.07 -14.75
CA LEU A 769 -13.33 -27.01 -15.41
C LEU A 769 -12.47 -26.06 -16.28
N PHE A 770 -11.14 -26.18 -16.25
CA PHE A 770 -10.24 -25.34 -17.05
C PHE A 770 -10.54 -25.37 -18.56
N PRO A 771 -10.86 -26.52 -19.21
CA PRO A 771 -11.28 -26.53 -20.61
C PRO A 771 -12.53 -25.69 -20.90
N GLY A 772 -13.47 -25.65 -19.95
CA GLY A 772 -14.68 -24.82 -20.05
C GLY A 772 -14.37 -23.33 -19.95
N TRP A 773 -13.48 -22.94 -19.05
CA TRP A 773 -13.00 -21.55 -18.96
C TRP A 773 -12.22 -21.12 -20.21
N VAL A 774 -11.28 -21.94 -20.69
CA VAL A 774 -10.52 -21.67 -21.92
C VAL A 774 -11.46 -21.51 -23.12
N SER A 775 -12.50 -22.34 -23.23
CA SER A 775 -13.51 -22.22 -24.28
C SER A 775 -14.25 -20.87 -24.24
N GLN A 776 -14.63 -20.40 -23.06
CA GLN A 776 -15.25 -19.08 -22.87
C GLN A 776 -14.28 -17.93 -23.16
N TYR A 777 -13.04 -18.03 -22.69
CA TYR A 777 -11.98 -17.04 -22.92
C TYR A 777 -11.65 -16.88 -24.40
N LEU A 778 -11.46 -17.98 -25.13
CA LEU A 778 -11.22 -17.95 -26.58
C LEU A 778 -12.43 -17.45 -27.38
N LEU A 779 -13.66 -17.81 -26.96
CA LEU A 779 -14.87 -17.27 -27.57
C LEU A 779 -14.98 -15.74 -27.34
N ARG A 780 -14.60 -15.25 -26.16
CA ARG A 780 -14.55 -13.82 -25.86
C ARG A 780 -13.44 -13.11 -26.65
N LEU A 781 -12.24 -13.67 -26.75
CA LEU A 781 -11.16 -13.08 -27.56
C LEU A 781 -11.54 -12.92 -29.04
N LYS A 782 -12.34 -13.83 -29.63
CA LYS A 782 -12.86 -13.67 -31.00
C LYS A 782 -13.69 -12.40 -31.23
N SER A 783 -14.22 -11.77 -30.18
CA SER A 783 -14.92 -10.48 -30.29
C SER A 783 -13.99 -9.26 -30.34
N ASN A 784 -12.70 -9.42 -30.05
CA ASN A 784 -11.68 -8.42 -30.32
C ASN A 784 -11.38 -8.42 -31.84
N MET A 785 -12.13 -7.66 -32.63
CA MET A 785 -11.91 -7.58 -34.08
C MET A 785 -10.47 -7.18 -34.41
N ASN A 786 -9.84 -7.93 -35.32
CA ASN A 786 -8.45 -7.75 -35.81
C ASN A 786 -7.34 -7.83 -34.74
N ASP A 787 -7.62 -8.36 -33.55
CA ASP A 787 -6.63 -8.52 -32.47
C ASP A 787 -5.79 -9.80 -32.64
N SER A 788 -4.54 -9.63 -33.05
CA SER A 788 -3.60 -10.74 -33.27
C SER A 788 -3.01 -11.28 -31.95
N ASP A 789 -2.46 -12.50 -31.99
CA ASP A 789 -1.73 -13.06 -30.84
C ASP A 789 -0.52 -12.22 -30.42
N SER A 790 0.09 -11.47 -31.36
CA SER A 790 1.18 -10.54 -31.06
C SER A 790 0.67 -9.32 -30.28
N GLU A 791 -0.39 -8.67 -30.76
CA GLU A 791 -0.92 -7.46 -30.12
C GLU A 791 -1.63 -7.77 -28.80
N ARG A 792 -2.33 -8.92 -28.68
CA ARG A 792 -2.80 -9.42 -27.37
C ARG A 792 -1.64 -9.61 -26.40
N ARG A 793 -0.60 -10.37 -26.79
CA ARG A 793 0.58 -10.63 -25.95
C ARG A 793 1.20 -9.32 -25.47
N LYS A 794 1.57 -8.44 -26.40
CA LYS A 794 2.16 -7.11 -26.15
C LYS A 794 1.33 -6.27 -25.18
N ARG A 795 0.02 -6.18 -25.39
CA ARG A 795 -0.94 -5.48 -24.52
C ARG A 795 -0.96 -6.08 -23.12
N MET A 796 -1.08 -7.40 -22.99
CA MET A 796 -1.14 -8.08 -21.69
C MET A 796 0.20 -8.05 -20.95
N THR A 797 1.36 -8.21 -21.62
CA THR A 797 2.68 -8.15 -20.97
C THR A 797 3.03 -6.77 -20.42
N ASN A 798 2.38 -5.71 -20.93
CA ASN A 798 2.55 -4.34 -20.44
C ASN A 798 1.75 -4.01 -19.17
N VAL A 799 0.84 -4.91 -18.74
CA VAL A 799 0.00 -4.77 -17.53
C VAL A 799 0.09 -5.96 -16.57
N ASN A 800 0.54 -7.12 -17.04
CA ASN A 800 0.84 -8.29 -16.20
C ASN A 800 2.35 -8.34 -15.89
N PRO A 801 2.76 -8.02 -14.65
CA PRO A 801 4.18 -8.09 -14.27
C PRO A 801 4.68 -9.54 -14.33
N ARG A 802 5.97 -9.69 -14.58
CA ARG A 802 6.72 -10.95 -14.43
C ARG A 802 7.34 -11.06 -13.05
N TYR A 803 7.65 -9.93 -12.42
CA TYR A 803 8.22 -9.87 -11.07
C TYR A 803 7.39 -8.94 -10.18
N VAL A 804 7.11 -9.40 -8.97
CA VAL A 804 6.59 -8.61 -7.84
C VAL A 804 7.44 -8.94 -6.61
N LEU A 805 7.49 -8.07 -5.60
CA LEU A 805 8.30 -8.29 -4.40
C LEU A 805 7.65 -9.34 -3.48
N LYS A 806 7.73 -10.61 -3.86
CA LYS A 806 7.29 -11.75 -3.05
C LYS A 806 8.05 -11.76 -1.72
N ASN A 807 7.39 -12.17 -0.64
CA ASN A 807 7.96 -12.04 0.71
C ASN A 807 9.32 -12.76 0.86
N TRP A 808 9.51 -13.89 0.19
CA TRP A 808 10.77 -14.64 0.19
C TRP A 808 11.92 -13.93 -0.52
N MET A 809 11.65 -13.08 -1.51
CA MET A 809 12.68 -12.27 -2.17
C MET A 809 13.21 -11.21 -1.20
N ALA A 810 12.30 -10.51 -0.53
CA ALA A 810 12.67 -9.53 0.48
C ALA A 810 13.44 -10.19 1.63
N GLU A 811 13.00 -11.38 2.08
CA GLU A 811 13.68 -12.16 3.11
C GLU A 811 15.10 -12.62 2.67
N SER A 812 15.26 -13.12 1.44
CA SER A 812 16.57 -13.41 0.84
C SER A 812 17.51 -12.20 0.94
N ALA A 813 17.00 -11.01 0.62
CA ALA A 813 17.78 -9.78 0.67
C ALA A 813 18.13 -9.32 2.10
N VAL A 814 17.22 -9.49 3.05
CA VAL A 814 17.47 -9.25 4.48
C VAL A 814 18.54 -10.20 5.02
N GLN A 815 18.42 -11.51 4.74
CA GLN A 815 19.35 -12.53 5.25
C GLN A 815 20.79 -12.36 4.73
N LYS A 816 20.98 -11.79 3.53
CA LYS A 816 22.30 -11.39 3.04
C LYS A 816 22.75 -10.04 3.63
N ALA A 817 21.86 -9.06 3.72
CA ALA A 817 22.18 -7.72 4.24
C ALA A 817 22.57 -7.72 5.73
N GLU A 818 22.00 -8.61 6.55
CA GLU A 818 22.45 -8.85 7.94
C GLU A 818 23.92 -9.34 8.01
N ARG A 819 24.45 -9.93 6.93
CA ARG A 819 25.84 -10.38 6.78
C ARG A 819 26.71 -9.36 6.02
N ASN A 820 26.22 -8.13 5.83
CA ASN A 820 26.81 -7.08 4.99
C ASN A 820 26.96 -7.41 3.49
N ASP A 821 26.24 -8.43 2.99
CA ASP A 821 26.09 -8.66 1.55
C ASP A 821 24.80 -8.00 1.04
N PHE A 822 24.95 -6.85 0.39
CA PHE A 822 23.83 -6.07 -0.15
C PHE A 822 23.49 -6.42 -1.62
N SER A 823 24.16 -7.41 -2.23
CA SER A 823 24.01 -7.77 -3.66
C SER A 823 22.57 -8.09 -4.06
N GLU A 824 21.82 -8.76 -3.18
CA GLU A 824 20.42 -9.12 -3.40
C GLU A 824 19.50 -7.89 -3.35
N VAL A 825 19.80 -6.90 -2.49
CA VAL A 825 19.07 -5.63 -2.43
C VAL A 825 19.25 -4.87 -3.74
N HIS A 826 20.49 -4.80 -4.25
CA HIS A 826 20.78 -4.18 -5.55
C HIS A 826 20.14 -4.92 -6.72
N LEU A 827 20.20 -6.25 -6.73
CA LEU A 827 19.57 -7.08 -7.77
C LEU A 827 18.05 -6.90 -7.78
N LEU A 828 17.38 -6.97 -6.62
CA LEU A 828 15.94 -6.72 -6.53
C LEU A 828 15.59 -5.30 -6.96
N GLN A 829 16.36 -4.29 -6.56
CA GLN A 829 16.16 -2.93 -7.02
C GLN A 829 16.24 -2.84 -8.55
N GLN A 830 17.26 -3.43 -9.19
CA GLN A 830 17.39 -3.43 -10.66
C GLN A 830 16.21 -4.13 -11.36
N VAL A 831 15.76 -5.27 -10.83
CA VAL A 831 14.66 -6.07 -11.39
C VAL A 831 13.31 -5.37 -11.24
N LEU A 832 13.03 -4.84 -10.05
CA LEU A 832 11.76 -4.19 -9.70
C LEU A 832 11.59 -2.81 -10.37
N ARG A 833 12.66 -2.23 -10.94
CA ARG A 833 12.58 -1.08 -11.86
C ARG A 833 11.95 -1.42 -13.22
N ARG A 834 11.87 -2.70 -13.60
CA ARG A 834 11.31 -3.15 -14.90
C ARG A 834 10.42 -4.40 -14.74
N PRO A 835 9.40 -4.37 -13.87
CA PRO A 835 8.68 -5.58 -13.43
C PRO A 835 7.90 -6.29 -14.54
N PHE A 836 7.62 -5.59 -15.64
CA PHE A 836 6.94 -6.11 -16.84
C PHE A 836 7.87 -6.76 -17.88
N GLN A 837 9.19 -6.57 -17.76
CA GLN A 837 10.19 -7.11 -18.70
C GLN A 837 10.79 -8.41 -18.16
N LYS A 838 11.47 -9.19 -19.00
CA LYS A 838 12.24 -10.37 -18.57
C LYS A 838 13.69 -9.95 -18.32
N HIS A 839 14.25 -10.34 -17.17
CA HIS A 839 15.59 -9.98 -16.74
C HIS A 839 16.43 -11.24 -16.48
N SER A 840 17.54 -11.42 -17.20
CA SER A 840 18.31 -12.68 -17.19
C SER A 840 18.71 -13.11 -15.79
N ALA A 841 19.33 -12.23 -15.00
CA ALA A 841 19.73 -12.52 -13.62
C ALA A 841 18.54 -12.84 -12.68
N ALA A 842 17.34 -12.31 -12.96
CA ALA A 842 16.15 -12.62 -12.17
C ALA A 842 15.59 -14.02 -12.48
N GLU A 843 15.72 -14.48 -13.72
CA GLU A 843 15.37 -15.86 -14.10
C GLU A 843 16.38 -16.84 -13.46
N THR A 844 17.68 -16.51 -13.46
CA THR A 844 18.72 -17.29 -12.78
C THR A 844 18.52 -17.35 -11.25
N ALA A 845 18.11 -16.23 -10.64
CA ALA A 845 17.74 -16.16 -9.21
C ALA A 845 16.36 -16.79 -8.90
N GLY A 846 15.64 -17.30 -9.91
CA GLY A 846 14.34 -17.97 -9.73
C GLY A 846 13.18 -17.03 -9.38
N TYR A 847 13.29 -15.71 -9.57
CA TYR A 847 12.25 -14.75 -9.17
C TYR A 847 10.92 -14.90 -9.95
N SER A 848 10.90 -15.64 -11.08
CA SER A 848 9.70 -16.01 -11.84
C SER A 848 9.34 -17.52 -11.73
N SER A 849 10.00 -18.24 -10.84
CA SER A 849 9.76 -19.65 -10.52
C SER A 849 8.70 -19.81 -9.41
N PRO A 850 8.22 -21.03 -9.13
CA PRO A 850 7.42 -21.31 -7.93
C PRO A 850 8.14 -20.89 -6.64
N THR A 851 7.36 -20.56 -5.62
CA THR A 851 7.85 -20.22 -4.28
C THR A 851 8.79 -21.32 -3.74
N PRO A 852 10.00 -20.97 -3.25
CA PRO A 852 10.91 -21.95 -2.65
C PRO A 852 10.26 -22.71 -1.50
N SER A 853 10.61 -23.99 -1.34
CA SER A 853 10.01 -24.87 -0.31
C SER A 853 10.18 -24.34 1.11
N TRP A 854 11.33 -23.74 1.42
CA TRP A 854 11.63 -23.13 2.73
C TRP A 854 10.77 -21.90 3.05
N ALA A 855 10.20 -21.25 2.04
CA ALA A 855 9.52 -19.97 2.19
C ALA A 855 8.00 -20.09 2.42
N LYS A 856 7.43 -21.29 2.36
CA LYS A 856 5.98 -21.51 2.48
C LYS A 856 5.40 -21.02 3.81
N ASP A 857 6.15 -21.20 4.88
CA ASP A 857 5.76 -20.84 6.25
C ASP A 857 6.34 -19.49 6.70
N LEU A 858 6.84 -18.67 5.76
CA LEU A 858 7.51 -17.39 6.05
C LEU A 858 6.52 -16.38 6.67
N ARG A 859 6.81 -15.97 7.91
CA ARG A 859 6.00 -15.03 8.69
C ARG A 859 6.56 -13.61 8.62
N VAL A 860 5.67 -12.63 8.40
CA VAL A 860 6.03 -11.21 8.36
C VAL A 860 5.22 -10.43 9.39
N SER A 861 5.87 -9.48 10.03
CA SER A 861 5.36 -8.70 11.16
C SER A 861 5.84 -7.25 11.10
N CYS A 862 5.29 -6.40 11.99
CA CYS A 862 5.74 -5.03 12.17
C CYS A 862 7.19 -4.93 12.69
N SER A 863 7.75 -3.72 12.61
CA SER A 863 9.02 -3.34 13.24
C SER A 863 8.84 -2.39 14.43
N SER A 864 7.59 -2.25 14.90
CA SER A 864 7.18 -1.45 16.06
C SER A 864 7.68 -2.08 17.36
#